data_AF-A0A528B1I7-F1
#
_entry.id   AF-A0A528B1I7-F1
#
_cell.length_a   1.000
_cell.length_b   1.000
_cell.length_c   1.000
_cell.angle_alpha   90.00
_cell.angle_beta   90.00
_cell.angle_gamma   90.00
#
_symmetry.space_group_name_H-M   'P 1'
#
loop_
_entity.id
_entity.type
_entity.pdbx_description
1 polymer ?
#
loop_
_entity_poly.entity_id
_entity_poly.type
_entity_poly.pdbx_seq_one_letter_code
_entity_poly.pdbx_strand_id
1 'polypeptide(L)'
;NGDNDLGSYYGMMYGAVIVGVVGLAIPVVADSTGAFVAFFFALFWIGSPAFAFFISRSAETEDRLRISAADIHVLRTIARRTWHYFETFVTAEHHNLPPDNFQESPAPVVAPRTSPTNIGVYLLSVVSARDFGWISLSDATTRIDATMSTIESMPRERGHLFNWYDTTTLKPLYPLYISAVDSGNLAGHLVAVAAACAEWAEAPAVHLQGDFEGILDTVTILDESLAELPDDRRQLRPLRQRLADRLDGMRRAVESIKAQPEMASIRTINLAVLAGEIRKLAIAIHTEAASTQSDTIADWAARLEATCEAHVHDAHSDDNAVEALRAKLLSLRERTRRFAFEMDFSFLMRKERKLLSIGYRVEEHQLDESCYDLLASEARLTSLFAIAKGDLPTEHWFHLGRPIVEIGFKGALMSWSGSMFEYLMPPLVMKEPQGSILNQTSKLIIKRQIQYGRSKNVPWGISEAAYNARDRELTYQYTNFGVPGLGLKRGLGQNTVIAPYATVLAAQFTPRESVQNLARLRRLGALGRHGFYDAVDFTPQRVPEGTDHVVVLNYMAHHSGMSIAAVADAIFEGRLRDRFHSDPVIESAELLLQERAPRDIPTATVRTEADERSKDETEAESPDTRIVLNPLKALRSTSVMSNGRYSVMVTATGSGYSRWGELAVTRWQPDPTEDRLGSYIFLRDSGTGDWWSATAEPKRAIHEEVRTLFSDDKASFVKSVGSLRSEVECIVISEGNGEGRRVTLYNDGPVDRHIEVTSFAELVLGSEASDNAHPAFSKMFVETEIAANKGAIFATRRKRETDEPDVAMVHFVTDPSGSTRDAEAETDRRAFIGRGRTITEAAAFDPGARLGGHSGFTLDPVAALRRQVRVPANKKISLTFWTAVGANRAELEEAIARLDHPEAFARQAMLAWTRSQVQTRHLGLSLADAANVQNLARYLIYPDPFLRLPAESIASGLGRQSGLWPTSISGDFPIFLVRIGDVADLEIVAQALRFQEYMRARGMMIDFVVVNEQASSYVQDLQRAVETLCENSRLRGKELGPRQHIFALRRDLMDEATYKTLLATARVVLHTRNGTIFDQIERAEAAALQARDALQPAGAAALREPSPPAPQTWAQASFEGSADGSGLNQWNGFGGFDGDGRHYVVRLAGRRTTPQPWINVVSNASFGFHVSAEGAAFTWSRNSRDYQLTPWANDPVTNRPGEGIYIYDHNGGRAFSPLAAVVRDPAMTYETWHGQGFSTFRSKRGPLSMDLT
;
A
#
# COMPACT_ATOMS: atom_id res chain seq x y z
N ASN A 1 -23.00 53.44 40.59
CA ASN A 1 -22.31 52.71 41.68
C ASN A 1 -23.35 51.99 42.51
N GLY A 2 -23.72 50.78 42.09
CA GLY A 2 -24.46 49.83 42.93
C GLY A 2 -23.56 48.61 43.05
N ASP A 3 -22.98 48.40 44.23
CA ASP A 3 -22.05 47.31 44.44
C ASP A 3 -22.81 45.99 44.32
N ASN A 4 -22.40 45.14 43.37
CA ASN A 4 -23.02 43.84 43.09
C ASN A 4 -22.44 42.79 44.06
N ASP A 5 -22.64 42.99 45.36
CA ASP A 5 -22.13 42.14 46.43
C ASP A 5 -23.25 41.49 47.24
N LEU A 6 -22.91 40.44 48.00
CA LEU A 6 -23.87 39.67 48.77
C LEU A 6 -24.63 40.56 49.78
N GLY A 7 -23.94 41.53 50.39
CA GLY A 7 -24.53 42.49 51.32
C GLY A 7 -25.63 43.34 50.69
N SER A 8 -25.42 43.81 49.46
CA SER A 8 -26.40 44.61 48.73
C SER A 8 -27.66 43.82 48.36
N TYR A 9 -27.57 42.52 48.04
CA TYR A 9 -28.74 41.67 47.81
C TYR A 9 -29.55 41.44 49.09
N TYR A 10 -28.89 41.21 50.23
CA TYR A 10 -29.58 41.15 51.53
C TYR A 10 -30.20 42.50 51.94
N GLY A 11 -29.60 43.61 51.53
CA GLY A 11 -30.17 44.95 51.70
C GLY A 11 -31.40 45.21 50.82
N MET A 12 -31.35 44.84 49.54
CA MET A 12 -32.47 45.01 48.60
C MET A 12 -33.65 44.07 48.90
N MET A 13 -33.36 42.85 49.37
CA MET A 13 -34.35 41.81 49.65
C MET A 13 -34.59 41.58 51.16
N TYR A 14 -34.36 42.60 52.00
CA TYR A 14 -34.50 42.50 53.45
C TYR A 14 -35.89 42.01 53.91
N GLY A 15 -36.95 42.32 53.12
CA GLY A 15 -38.31 41.84 53.36
C GLY A 15 -38.43 40.31 53.33
N ALA A 16 -37.65 39.61 52.52
CA ALA A 16 -37.64 38.14 52.47
C ALA A 16 -37.08 37.55 53.78
N VAL A 17 -36.05 38.20 54.36
CA VAL A 17 -35.50 37.80 55.66
C VAL A 17 -36.51 38.03 56.78
N ILE A 18 -37.20 39.18 56.79
CA ILE A 18 -38.25 39.47 57.79
C ILE A 18 -39.40 38.47 57.69
N VAL A 19 -39.89 38.19 56.48
CA VAL A 19 -40.98 37.23 56.27
C VAL A 19 -40.56 35.82 56.69
N GLY A 20 -39.33 35.39 56.41
CA GLY A 20 -38.80 34.11 56.87
C GLY A 20 -38.72 34.02 58.39
N VAL A 21 -38.22 35.06 59.07
CA VAL A 21 -38.12 35.10 60.54
C VAL A 21 -39.50 35.12 61.20
N VAL A 22 -40.43 35.95 60.71
CA VAL A 22 -41.80 36.03 61.25
C VAL A 22 -42.57 34.72 60.97
N GLY A 23 -42.41 34.16 59.77
CA GLY A 23 -43.01 32.88 59.37
C GLY A 23 -42.53 31.69 60.20
N LEU A 24 -41.30 31.76 60.75
CA LEU A 24 -40.79 30.78 61.71
C LEU A 24 -41.22 31.08 63.16
N ALA A 25 -41.25 32.34 63.56
CA ALA A 25 -41.57 32.74 64.92
C ALA A 25 -43.02 32.43 65.30
N ILE A 26 -43.98 32.63 64.39
CA ILE A 26 -45.41 32.40 64.67
C ILE A 26 -45.71 30.92 65.03
N PRO A 27 -45.28 29.92 64.24
CA PRO A 27 -45.51 28.51 64.57
C PRO A 27 -44.73 28.02 65.79
N VAL A 28 -43.52 28.57 66.02
CA VAL A 28 -42.67 28.22 67.17
C VAL A 28 -43.25 28.75 68.48
N VAL A 29 -43.78 29.99 68.50
CA VAL A 29 -44.44 30.56 69.68
C VAL A 29 -45.80 29.91 69.96
N ALA A 30 -46.47 29.42 68.91
CA ALA A 30 -47.75 28.72 69.02
C ALA A 30 -47.63 27.21 69.35
N ASP A 31 -46.41 26.71 69.59
CA ASP A 31 -46.10 25.28 69.86
C ASP A 31 -46.75 24.32 68.83
N SER A 32 -46.77 24.75 67.57
CA SER A 32 -47.43 24.03 66.48
C SER A 32 -46.50 23.00 65.87
N THR A 33 -47.02 21.81 65.56
CA THR A 33 -46.31 20.76 64.81
C THR A 33 -45.85 21.23 63.42
N GLY A 34 -46.38 22.34 62.91
CA GLY A 34 -45.94 23.00 61.68
C GLY A 34 -44.59 23.73 61.78
N ALA A 35 -44.01 23.89 62.97
CA ALA A 35 -42.73 24.59 63.16
C ALA A 35 -41.57 23.96 62.37
N PHE A 36 -41.57 22.64 62.19
CA PHE A 36 -40.56 21.95 61.39
C PHE A 36 -40.64 22.30 59.91
N VAL A 37 -41.85 22.38 59.34
CA VAL A 37 -42.05 22.79 57.93
C VAL A 37 -41.74 24.27 57.76
N ALA A 38 -42.15 25.10 58.72
CA ALA A 38 -41.85 26.53 58.74
C ALA A 38 -40.33 26.79 58.83
N PHE A 39 -39.56 25.94 59.50
CA PHE A 39 -38.10 26.05 59.56
C PHE A 39 -37.45 25.92 58.18
N PHE A 40 -37.80 24.88 57.40
CA PHE A 40 -37.26 24.74 56.05
C PHE A 40 -37.72 25.88 55.14
N PHE A 41 -38.98 26.27 55.24
CA PHE A 41 -39.51 27.38 54.44
C PHE A 41 -38.77 28.68 54.77
N ALA A 42 -38.60 29.00 56.05
CA ALA A 42 -37.85 30.16 56.53
C ALA A 42 -36.38 30.12 56.13
N LEU A 43 -35.73 28.94 56.16
CA LEU A 43 -34.34 28.78 55.72
C LEU A 43 -34.18 29.14 54.25
N PHE A 44 -35.07 28.65 53.37
CA PHE A 44 -35.05 29.00 51.95
C PHE A 44 -35.44 30.45 51.69
N TRP A 45 -36.37 31.02 52.47
CA TRP A 45 -36.81 32.42 52.31
C TRP A 45 -35.75 33.42 52.81
N ILE A 46 -35.08 33.13 53.92
CA ILE A 46 -33.95 33.92 54.42
C ILE A 46 -32.75 33.76 53.49
N GLY A 47 -32.54 32.58 52.90
CA GLY A 47 -31.48 32.31 51.94
C GLY A 47 -31.75 32.81 50.51
N SER A 48 -32.98 33.23 50.17
CA SER A 48 -33.35 33.64 48.82
C SER A 48 -32.53 34.82 48.26
N PRO A 49 -32.08 35.82 49.05
CA PRO A 49 -31.19 36.87 48.55
C PRO A 49 -29.83 36.33 48.11
N ALA A 50 -29.30 35.31 48.80
CA ALA A 50 -28.07 34.65 48.38
C ALA A 50 -28.27 33.86 47.08
N PHE A 51 -29.39 33.14 46.92
CA PHE A 51 -29.72 32.47 45.66
C PHE A 51 -29.90 33.46 44.50
N ALA A 52 -30.58 34.58 44.72
CA ALA A 52 -30.73 35.64 43.73
C ALA A 52 -29.36 36.23 43.32
N PHE A 53 -28.49 36.48 44.28
CA PHE A 53 -27.11 36.91 44.02
C PHE A 53 -26.33 35.88 43.17
N PHE A 54 -26.38 34.59 43.53
CA PHE A 54 -25.70 33.54 42.78
C PHE A 54 -26.23 33.40 41.35
N ILE A 55 -27.54 33.55 41.13
CA ILE A 55 -28.17 33.51 39.81
C ILE A 55 -27.86 34.77 38.98
N SER A 56 -27.67 35.93 39.64
CA SER A 56 -27.40 37.20 38.98
C SER A 56 -25.94 37.43 38.56
N ARG A 57 -25.01 36.55 38.94
CA ARG A 57 -23.61 36.64 38.50
C ARG A 57 -23.53 36.38 37.00
N SER A 58 -22.75 37.18 36.26
CA SER A 58 -22.60 36.99 34.81
C SER A 58 -21.93 35.64 34.51
N ALA A 59 -22.44 34.96 33.49
CA ALA A 59 -21.90 33.68 33.01
C ALA A 59 -20.49 33.81 32.40
N GLU A 60 -19.97 35.04 32.20
CA GLU A 60 -18.62 35.28 31.66
C GLU A 60 -17.51 34.61 32.49
N THR A 61 -17.76 34.35 33.77
CA THR A 61 -16.79 33.66 34.65
C THR A 61 -16.83 32.13 34.55
N GLU A 62 -17.84 31.54 33.91
CA GLU A 62 -17.93 30.08 33.72
C GLU A 62 -17.15 29.56 32.50
N ASP A 63 -16.83 30.43 31.54
CA ASP A 63 -16.16 30.06 30.27
C ASP A 63 -14.63 29.94 30.38
N ARG A 64 -14.02 30.29 31.52
CA ARG A 64 -12.56 30.18 31.71
C ARG A 64 -12.10 28.73 31.91
N LEU A 65 -11.21 28.27 31.03
CA LEU A 65 -10.53 26.99 31.18
C LEU A 65 -9.56 27.03 32.37
N ARG A 66 -9.70 26.08 33.30
CA ARG A 66 -8.73 25.91 34.39
C ARG A 66 -7.61 24.98 33.94
N ILE A 67 -6.44 25.55 33.64
CA ILE A 67 -5.26 24.81 33.17
C ILE A 67 -4.16 24.86 34.24
N SER A 68 -3.52 23.73 34.52
CA SER A 68 -2.39 23.71 35.45
C SER A 68 -1.15 24.35 34.81
N ALA A 69 -0.29 24.99 35.61
CA ALA A 69 0.95 25.60 35.10
C ALA A 69 1.86 24.59 34.35
N ALA A 70 1.86 23.34 34.79
CA ALA A 70 2.60 22.26 34.12
C ALA A 70 2.01 21.94 32.73
N ASP A 71 0.68 21.88 32.60
CA ASP A 71 0.03 21.61 31.32
C ASP A 71 0.20 22.81 30.35
N ILE A 72 0.13 24.05 30.85
CA ILE A 72 0.43 25.26 30.06
C ILE A 72 1.83 25.14 29.47
N HIS A 73 2.83 24.84 30.30
CA HIS A 73 4.22 24.74 29.86
C HIS A 73 4.42 23.67 28.76
N VAL A 74 3.78 22.51 28.91
CA VAL A 74 3.84 21.44 27.88
C VAL A 74 3.20 21.89 26.58
N LEU A 75 2.00 22.51 26.63
CA LEU A 75 1.32 22.99 25.43
C LEU A 75 2.12 24.08 24.72
N ARG A 76 2.68 25.05 25.45
CA ARG A 76 3.57 26.09 24.91
C ARG A 76 4.78 25.49 24.19
N THR A 77 5.42 24.50 24.82
CA THR A 77 6.59 23.80 24.24
C THR A 77 6.22 23.09 22.94
N ILE A 78 5.07 22.41 22.89
CA ILE A 78 4.57 21.74 21.68
C ILE A 78 4.31 22.78 20.58
N ALA A 79 3.61 23.87 20.89
CA ALA A 79 3.31 24.91 19.91
C ALA A 79 4.57 25.61 19.38
N ARG A 80 5.58 25.85 20.23
CA ARG A 80 6.89 26.39 19.81
C ARG A 80 7.60 25.43 18.84
N ARG A 81 7.60 24.12 19.13
CA ARG A 81 8.12 23.09 18.20
C ARG A 81 7.33 23.06 16.88
N THR A 82 6.01 23.25 16.92
CA THR A 82 5.20 23.29 15.69
C THR A 82 5.45 24.53 14.85
N TRP A 83 5.64 25.70 15.46
CA TRP A 83 6.00 26.94 14.75
C TRP A 83 7.32 26.83 13.98
N HIS A 84 8.19 25.91 14.41
CA HIS A 84 9.42 25.57 13.70
C HIS A 84 9.18 25.23 12.22
N TYR A 85 8.04 24.62 11.87
CA TYR A 85 7.63 24.36 10.50
C TYR A 85 7.60 25.64 9.65
N PHE A 86 6.90 26.67 10.11
CA PHE A 86 6.74 27.91 9.36
C PHE A 86 8.02 28.75 9.32
N GLU A 87 8.83 28.73 10.39
CA GLU A 87 10.17 29.35 10.39
C GLU A 87 11.11 28.73 9.35
N THR A 88 10.97 27.43 9.05
CA THR A 88 11.81 26.72 8.10
C THR A 88 11.30 26.81 6.66
N PHE A 89 9.99 26.66 6.44
CA PHE A 89 9.45 26.44 5.09
C PHE A 89 8.76 27.68 4.49
N VAL A 90 8.40 28.69 5.28
CA VAL A 90 7.85 29.95 4.75
C VAL A 90 9.00 30.89 4.43
N THR A 91 9.53 30.79 3.22
CA THR A 91 10.71 31.53 2.76
C THR A 91 10.39 32.38 1.54
N ALA A 92 11.33 33.23 1.14
CA ALA A 92 11.23 34.02 -0.10
C ALA A 92 11.15 33.15 -1.36
N GLU A 93 11.73 31.94 -1.36
CA GLU A 93 11.64 30.96 -2.46
C GLU A 93 10.18 30.53 -2.70
N HIS A 94 9.42 30.36 -1.61
CA HIS A 94 8.00 30.04 -1.63
C HIS A 94 7.10 31.29 -1.60
N HIS A 95 7.62 32.45 -1.98
CA HIS A 95 6.90 33.73 -1.97
C HIS A 95 6.24 34.09 -0.62
N ASN A 96 6.84 33.66 0.49
CA ASN A 96 6.31 33.81 1.84
C ASN A 96 4.91 33.16 2.02
N LEU A 97 4.64 32.09 1.28
CA LEU A 97 3.47 31.23 1.44
C LEU A 97 3.87 29.90 2.10
N PRO A 98 3.01 29.31 2.95
CA PRO A 98 3.27 28.01 3.56
C PRO A 98 3.10 26.87 2.54
N PRO A 99 4.14 26.06 2.28
CA PRO A 99 4.01 24.84 1.50
C PRO A 99 3.08 23.84 2.19
N ASP A 100 2.32 23.09 1.41
CA ASP A 100 1.23 22.21 1.87
C ASP A 100 1.70 21.16 2.86
N ASN A 101 2.77 20.44 2.50
CA ASN A 101 3.35 19.42 3.35
C ASN A 101 4.86 19.25 3.16
N PHE A 102 5.49 18.70 4.21
CA PHE A 102 6.87 18.25 4.21
C PHE A 102 6.91 16.79 4.65
N GLN A 103 7.52 15.94 3.82
CA GLN A 103 7.68 14.51 4.09
C GLN A 103 9.16 14.18 4.31
N GLU A 104 9.50 13.46 5.39
CA GLU A 104 10.89 13.12 5.71
C GLU A 104 11.36 11.79 5.09
N SER A 105 10.44 10.83 4.90
CA SER A 105 10.73 9.47 4.42
C SER A 105 9.95 9.17 3.14
N PRO A 106 10.56 8.54 2.11
CA PRO A 106 11.90 7.94 2.07
C PRO A 106 13.06 8.95 1.95
N ALA A 107 12.79 10.18 1.52
CA ALA A 107 13.72 11.30 1.53
C ALA A 107 12.97 12.61 1.82
N PRO A 108 13.65 13.64 2.36
CA PRO A 108 13.06 14.96 2.60
C PRO A 108 12.51 15.61 1.32
N VAL A 109 11.20 15.84 1.24
CA VAL A 109 10.52 16.48 0.12
C VAL A 109 9.50 17.51 0.64
N VAL A 110 9.57 18.73 0.11
CA VAL A 110 8.58 19.80 0.33
C VAL A 110 7.65 19.82 -0.88
N ALA A 111 6.33 19.78 -0.66
CA ALA A 111 5.38 19.96 -1.75
C ALA A 111 5.18 21.46 -2.03
N PRO A 112 5.60 21.98 -3.20
CA PRO A 112 5.61 23.41 -3.47
C PRO A 112 4.23 23.96 -3.83
N ARG A 113 3.16 23.54 -3.14
CA ARG A 113 1.79 24.03 -3.35
C ARG A 113 1.19 24.58 -2.07
N THR A 114 0.15 25.41 -2.15
CA THR A 114 -0.58 25.91 -0.97
C THR A 114 -2.06 26.10 -1.27
N SER A 115 -2.87 26.17 -0.20
CA SER A 115 -4.32 26.37 -0.24
C SER A 115 -4.74 27.62 0.55
N PRO A 116 -5.94 28.18 0.32
CA PRO A 116 -6.44 29.32 1.10
C PRO A 116 -6.49 29.02 2.61
N THR A 117 -6.85 27.80 3.00
CA THR A 117 -6.83 27.37 4.41
C THR A 117 -5.41 27.39 4.99
N ASN A 118 -4.41 26.85 4.27
CA ASN A 118 -3.01 26.87 4.73
C ASN A 118 -2.53 28.31 4.98
N ILE A 119 -2.85 29.24 4.07
CA ILE A 119 -2.51 30.66 4.19
C ILE A 119 -3.18 31.27 5.43
N GLY A 120 -4.48 31.04 5.60
CA GLY A 120 -5.25 31.59 6.72
C GLY A 120 -4.70 31.16 8.09
N VAL A 121 -4.48 29.85 8.28
CA VAL A 121 -3.97 29.36 9.57
C VAL A 121 -2.50 29.71 9.80
N TYR A 122 -1.70 29.89 8.75
CA TYR A 122 -0.35 30.44 8.89
C TYR A 122 -0.39 31.88 9.43
N LEU A 123 -1.27 32.74 8.89
CA LEU A 123 -1.41 34.11 9.40
C LEU A 123 -1.88 34.13 10.86
N LEU A 124 -2.81 33.26 11.26
CA LEU A 124 -3.17 33.07 12.67
C LEU A 124 -1.98 32.60 13.53
N SER A 125 -1.12 31.75 12.96
CA SER A 125 0.08 31.28 13.62
C SER A 125 1.10 32.40 13.81
N VAL A 126 1.23 33.33 12.86
CA VAL A 126 2.08 34.54 13.01
C VAL A 126 1.56 35.41 14.15
N VAL A 127 0.25 35.62 14.22
CA VAL A 127 -0.39 36.36 15.33
C VAL A 127 -0.15 35.66 16.67
N SER A 128 -0.32 34.35 16.70
CA SER A 128 -0.10 33.55 17.91
C SER A 128 1.37 33.53 18.33
N ALA A 129 2.31 33.39 17.38
CA ALA A 129 3.74 33.42 17.64
C ALA A 129 4.18 34.77 18.24
N ARG A 130 3.53 35.86 17.82
CA ARG A 130 3.71 37.16 18.42
C ARG A 130 3.18 37.20 19.86
N ASP A 131 1.96 36.71 20.10
CA ASP A 131 1.36 36.67 21.43
C ASP A 131 2.19 35.79 22.41
N PHE A 132 2.76 34.68 21.93
CA PHE A 132 3.65 33.82 22.72
C PHE A 132 5.04 34.43 22.98
N GLY A 133 5.42 35.51 22.27
CA GLY A 133 6.73 36.13 22.37
C GLY A 133 7.85 35.38 21.64
N TRP A 134 7.54 34.59 20.60
CA TRP A 134 8.57 33.91 19.81
C TRP A 134 9.22 34.82 18.76
N ILE A 135 8.46 35.81 18.28
CA ILE A 135 8.86 36.80 17.27
C ILE A 135 8.51 38.23 17.71
N SER A 136 9.22 39.21 17.17
CA SER A 136 9.00 40.64 17.44
C SER A 136 7.73 41.14 16.75
N LEU A 137 7.21 42.29 17.18
CA LEU A 137 6.06 42.88 16.49
C LEU A 137 6.40 43.28 15.05
N SER A 138 7.62 43.74 14.83
CA SER A 138 8.14 44.10 13.51
C SER A 138 8.24 42.89 12.57
N ASP A 139 8.71 41.73 13.06
CA ASP A 139 8.78 40.50 12.26
C ASP A 139 7.38 39.98 11.94
N ALA A 140 6.46 39.95 12.91
CA ALA A 140 5.06 39.58 12.68
C ALA A 140 4.41 40.47 11.61
N THR A 141 4.60 41.78 11.70
CA THR A 141 4.08 42.76 10.73
C THR A 141 4.69 42.52 9.34
N THR A 142 5.99 42.21 9.27
CA THR A 142 6.69 41.96 8.01
C THR A 142 6.20 40.68 7.34
N ARG A 143 6.01 39.59 8.11
CA ARG A 143 5.47 38.33 7.61
C ARG A 143 4.05 38.48 7.10
N ILE A 144 3.17 39.15 7.84
CA ILE A 144 1.79 39.42 7.41
C ILE A 144 1.80 40.26 6.14
N ASP A 145 2.59 41.33 6.08
CA ASP A 145 2.69 42.20 4.91
C ASP A 145 3.21 41.48 3.66
N ALA A 146 4.24 40.64 3.82
CA ALA A 146 4.79 39.86 2.72
C ALA A 146 3.76 38.87 2.16
N THR A 147 3.11 38.10 3.01
CA THR A 147 2.06 37.16 2.60
C THR A 147 0.86 37.87 1.98
N MET A 148 0.40 38.98 2.58
CA MET A 148 -0.70 39.78 2.02
C MET A 148 -0.36 40.33 0.64
N SER A 149 0.86 40.85 0.46
CA SER A 149 1.32 41.38 -0.83
C SER A 149 1.38 40.28 -1.89
N THR A 150 1.80 39.07 -1.51
CA THR A 150 1.77 37.91 -2.40
C THR A 150 0.33 37.56 -2.80
N ILE A 151 -0.59 37.34 -1.86
CA ILE A 151 -1.95 36.89 -2.19
C ILE A 151 -2.79 37.93 -2.93
N GLU A 152 -2.51 39.23 -2.73
CA GLU A 152 -3.14 40.31 -3.50
C GLU A 152 -2.71 40.31 -4.97
N SER A 153 -1.53 39.77 -5.29
CA SER A 153 -1.02 39.66 -6.67
C SER A 153 -1.44 38.37 -7.38
N MET A 154 -1.96 37.38 -6.64
CA MET A 154 -2.29 36.07 -7.19
C MET A 154 -3.56 36.10 -8.05
N PRO A 155 -3.63 35.31 -9.14
CA PRO A 155 -4.84 35.16 -9.94
C PRO A 155 -6.02 34.70 -9.08
N ARG A 156 -7.17 35.37 -9.17
CA ARG A 156 -8.35 35.13 -8.34
C ARG A 156 -9.63 35.35 -9.14
N GLU A 157 -10.72 34.68 -8.76
CA GLU A 157 -12.02 34.74 -9.44
C GLU A 157 -13.09 35.17 -8.43
N ARG A 158 -13.84 36.25 -8.75
CA ARG A 158 -14.88 36.81 -7.85
C ARG A 158 -14.41 37.07 -6.41
N GLY A 159 -13.14 37.49 -6.27
CA GLY A 159 -12.50 37.72 -4.98
C GLY A 159 -11.95 36.45 -4.29
N HIS A 160 -12.29 35.25 -4.77
CA HIS A 160 -11.81 33.99 -4.20
C HIS A 160 -10.46 33.56 -4.78
N LEU A 161 -9.60 33.05 -3.90
CA LEU A 161 -8.44 32.27 -4.30
C LEU A 161 -8.87 30.88 -4.78
N PHE A 162 -8.13 30.31 -5.72
CA PHE A 162 -8.28 28.92 -6.14
C PHE A 162 -7.77 27.95 -5.07
N ASN A 163 -8.18 26.69 -5.14
CA ASN A 163 -7.85 25.68 -4.14
C ASN A 163 -6.35 25.40 -4.00
N TRP A 164 -5.62 25.53 -5.11
CA TRP A 164 -4.21 25.17 -5.18
C TRP A 164 -3.41 26.16 -6.01
N TYR A 165 -2.30 26.63 -5.45
CA TYR A 165 -1.28 27.41 -6.16
C TYR A 165 0.07 26.77 -5.98
N ASP A 166 0.91 26.84 -7.01
CA ASP A 166 2.33 26.57 -6.89
C ASP A 166 3.00 27.76 -6.17
N THR A 167 3.60 27.48 -5.01
CA THR A 167 4.26 28.48 -4.15
C THR A 167 5.53 29.09 -4.74
N THR A 168 6.15 28.43 -5.72
CA THR A 168 7.39 28.90 -6.37
C THR A 168 7.11 29.73 -7.62
N THR A 169 5.92 29.63 -8.21
CA THR A 169 5.56 30.34 -9.45
C THR A 169 4.33 31.23 -9.32
N LEU A 170 3.58 31.12 -8.22
CA LEU A 170 2.27 31.75 -7.99
C LEU A 170 1.20 31.40 -9.02
N LYS A 171 1.44 30.39 -9.86
CA LYS A 171 0.46 29.92 -10.84
C LYS A 171 -0.58 29.04 -10.16
N PRO A 172 -1.88 29.21 -10.49
CA PRO A 172 -2.90 28.30 -10.02
C PRO A 172 -2.71 26.92 -10.67
N LEU A 173 -2.94 25.87 -9.88
CA LEU A 173 -2.85 24.48 -10.33
C LEU A 173 -4.22 24.03 -10.87
N TYR A 174 -4.21 23.34 -12.01
CA TYR A 174 -5.43 22.85 -12.65
C TYR A 174 -5.88 21.51 -12.04
N PRO A 175 -7.20 21.24 -11.98
CA PRO A 175 -8.30 22.08 -12.44
C PRO A 175 -8.55 23.30 -11.54
N LEU A 176 -8.98 24.42 -12.14
CA LEU A 176 -9.30 25.64 -11.39
C LEU A 176 -10.60 25.44 -10.59
N TYR A 177 -10.46 25.42 -9.27
CA TYR A 177 -11.54 25.11 -8.34
C TYR A 177 -11.59 26.13 -7.21
N ILE A 178 -12.80 26.55 -6.84
CA ILE A 178 -13.06 27.41 -5.67
C ILE A 178 -13.80 26.58 -4.63
N SER A 179 -13.18 26.37 -3.46
CA SER A 179 -13.79 25.70 -2.31
C SER A 179 -14.51 26.70 -1.41
N ALA A 180 -15.76 26.38 -1.05
CA ALA A 180 -16.54 27.22 -0.14
C ALA A 180 -15.95 27.22 1.28
N VAL A 181 -15.42 26.08 1.73
CA VAL A 181 -14.78 25.92 3.04
C VAL A 181 -13.47 26.69 3.10
N ASP A 182 -12.58 26.48 2.13
CA ASP A 182 -11.26 27.11 2.16
C ASP A 182 -11.35 28.63 2.06
N SER A 183 -12.30 29.13 1.25
CA SER A 183 -12.57 30.56 1.14
C SER A 183 -13.09 31.13 2.47
N GLY A 184 -14.05 30.47 3.12
CA GLY A 184 -14.62 30.98 4.37
C GLY A 184 -13.66 30.89 5.55
N ASN A 185 -12.84 29.84 5.60
CA ASN A 185 -11.75 29.74 6.57
C ASN A 185 -10.74 30.88 6.39
N LEU A 186 -10.27 31.12 5.16
CA LEU A 186 -9.37 32.25 4.88
C LEU A 186 -10.02 33.59 5.28
N ALA A 187 -11.28 33.82 4.91
CA ALA A 187 -11.99 35.04 5.24
C ALA A 187 -12.10 35.25 6.77
N GLY A 188 -12.52 34.22 7.52
CA GLY A 188 -12.63 34.29 8.98
C GLY A 188 -11.29 34.54 9.66
N HIS A 189 -10.24 33.86 9.21
CA HIS A 189 -8.87 34.05 9.72
C HIS A 189 -8.35 35.46 9.42
N LEU A 190 -8.59 36.01 8.22
CA LEU A 190 -8.20 37.37 7.86
C LEU A 190 -8.89 38.43 8.71
N VAL A 191 -10.15 38.22 9.11
CA VAL A 191 -10.85 39.13 10.04
C VAL A 191 -10.18 39.12 11.41
N ALA A 192 -9.83 37.94 11.94
CA ALA A 192 -9.10 37.84 13.20
C ALA A 192 -7.71 38.51 13.14
N VAL A 193 -7.01 38.37 12.00
CA VAL A 193 -5.71 39.05 11.75
C VAL A 193 -5.89 40.57 11.64
N ALA A 194 -6.95 41.04 10.97
CA ALA A 194 -7.27 42.46 10.89
C ALA A 194 -7.49 43.07 12.29
N ALA A 195 -8.24 42.37 13.14
CA ALA A 195 -8.47 42.76 14.52
C ALA A 195 -7.18 42.74 15.35
N ALA A 196 -6.29 41.76 15.17
CA ALA A 196 -4.97 41.73 15.81
C ALA A 196 -4.13 42.97 15.41
N CYS A 197 -4.09 43.30 14.12
CA CYS A 197 -3.40 44.50 13.64
C CYS A 197 -3.99 45.79 14.21
N ALA A 198 -5.30 45.87 14.38
CA ALA A 198 -5.97 47.01 15.03
C ALA A 198 -5.58 47.11 16.51
N GLU A 199 -5.67 46.00 17.24
CA GLU A 199 -5.30 45.90 18.66
C GLU A 199 -3.84 46.35 18.89
N TRP A 200 -2.90 45.86 18.05
CA TRP A 200 -1.49 46.23 18.16
C TRP A 200 -1.22 47.69 17.78
N ALA A 201 -1.99 48.28 16.86
CA ALA A 201 -1.84 49.69 16.50
C ALA A 201 -2.30 50.63 17.64
N GLU A 202 -3.35 50.25 18.37
CA GLU A 202 -3.93 51.02 19.48
C GLU A 202 -3.19 50.79 20.81
N ALA A 203 -2.42 49.71 20.92
CA ALA A 203 -1.68 49.38 22.13
C ALA A 203 -0.67 50.48 22.55
N PRO A 204 -0.60 50.84 23.85
CA PRO A 204 0.45 51.72 24.37
C PRO A 204 1.84 51.12 24.15
N ALA A 205 2.87 51.94 23.94
CA ALA A 205 4.24 51.48 23.63
C ALA A 205 4.80 50.46 24.65
N VAL A 206 4.42 50.58 25.93
CA VAL A 206 4.79 49.65 27.01
C VAL A 206 4.21 48.24 26.82
N HIS A 207 3.06 48.12 26.15
CA HIS A 207 2.39 46.84 25.85
C HIS A 207 2.80 46.27 24.48
N LEU A 208 3.74 46.91 23.78
CA LEU A 208 4.34 46.38 22.55
C LEU A 208 5.50 45.41 22.81
N GLN A 209 5.79 45.06 24.06
CA GLN A 209 6.76 44.01 24.39
C GLN A 209 6.09 42.64 24.34
N GLY A 210 6.75 41.66 23.72
CA GLY A 210 6.27 40.27 23.69
C GLY A 210 6.40 39.57 25.05
N ASP A 211 5.67 38.47 25.23
CA ASP A 211 5.73 37.65 26.44
C ASP A 211 7.10 36.96 26.59
N PHE A 212 7.84 37.29 27.65
CA PHE A 212 9.17 36.72 27.91
C PHE A 212 9.14 35.21 28.19
N GLU A 213 7.97 34.59 28.44
CA GLU A 213 7.87 33.13 28.48
C GLU A 213 8.24 32.46 27.16
N GLY A 214 8.14 33.15 26.01
CA GLY A 214 8.58 32.63 24.71
C GLY A 214 10.05 32.22 24.66
N ILE A 215 10.90 32.88 25.45
CA ILE A 215 12.31 32.50 25.63
C ILE A 215 12.40 31.18 26.40
N LEU A 216 11.61 31.01 27.47
CA LEU A 216 11.60 29.80 28.29
C LEU A 216 11.08 28.58 27.53
N ASP A 217 10.15 28.77 26.59
CA ASP A 217 9.68 27.71 25.69
C ASP A 217 10.85 27.13 24.89
N THR A 218 11.69 28.01 24.32
CA THR A 218 12.84 27.62 23.51
C THR A 218 13.97 27.01 24.36
N VAL A 219 14.22 27.56 25.56
CA VAL A 219 15.18 26.99 26.53
C VAL A 219 14.77 25.58 26.95
N THR A 220 13.47 25.32 27.11
CA THR A 220 12.97 24.00 27.49
C THR A 220 13.17 22.97 26.38
N ILE A 221 12.93 23.35 25.12
CA ILE A 221 13.22 22.49 23.98
C ILE A 221 14.71 22.16 23.90
N LEU A 222 15.58 23.13 24.16
CA LEU A 222 17.03 22.92 24.22
C LEU A 222 17.44 21.95 25.33
N ASP A 223 16.86 22.08 26.53
CA ASP A 223 17.12 21.15 27.63
C ASP A 223 16.66 19.72 27.27
N GLU A 224 15.48 19.57 26.67
CA GLU A 224 14.98 18.27 26.19
C GLU A 224 15.91 17.66 25.13
N SER A 225 16.31 18.45 24.13
CA SER A 225 17.22 17.99 23.07
C SER A 225 18.63 17.69 23.60
N LEU A 226 19.12 18.44 24.59
CA LEU A 226 20.39 18.15 25.26
C LEU A 226 20.31 16.86 26.09
N ALA A 227 19.15 16.55 26.69
CA ALA A 227 18.94 15.30 27.42
C ALA A 227 18.85 14.08 26.48
N GLU A 228 18.26 14.24 25.29
CA GLU A 228 18.13 13.19 24.27
C GLU A 228 19.47 12.84 23.57
N LEU A 229 20.47 13.72 23.62
CA LEU A 229 21.81 13.44 23.09
C LEU A 229 22.51 12.32 23.91
N PRO A 230 23.06 11.25 23.30
CA PRO A 230 23.78 10.20 24.02
C PRO A 230 25.00 10.72 24.81
N ASP A 231 25.21 10.26 26.04
CA ASP A 231 26.38 10.59 26.88
C ASP A 231 27.48 9.50 26.79
N ASP A 232 27.86 9.17 25.56
CA ASP A 232 28.84 8.13 25.23
C ASP A 232 30.28 8.67 25.10
N ARG A 233 30.45 9.97 24.82
CA ARG A 233 31.78 10.60 24.62
C ARG A 233 32.21 11.45 25.82
N ARG A 234 33.35 11.07 26.44
CA ARG A 234 33.96 11.83 27.56
C ARG A 234 34.24 13.30 27.23
N GLN A 235 34.56 13.61 25.97
CA GLN A 235 34.90 14.98 25.52
C GLN A 235 33.67 15.91 25.48
N LEU A 236 32.45 15.34 25.37
CA LEU A 236 31.20 16.12 25.35
C LEU A 236 30.73 16.53 26.76
N ARG A 237 31.08 15.78 27.80
CA ARG A 237 30.58 16.01 29.18
C ARG A 237 30.83 17.43 29.70
N PRO A 238 32.02 18.03 29.57
CA PRO A 238 32.26 19.40 30.02
C PRO A 238 31.45 20.43 29.22
N LEU A 239 31.24 20.20 27.92
CA LEU A 239 30.46 21.10 27.06
C LEU A 239 28.96 21.01 27.41
N ARG A 240 28.44 19.80 27.63
CA ARG A 240 27.06 19.57 28.07
C ARG A 240 26.76 20.24 29.40
N GLN A 241 27.65 20.09 30.39
CA GLN A 241 27.48 20.73 31.69
C GLN A 241 27.48 22.26 31.56
N ARG A 242 28.42 22.84 30.80
CA ARG A 242 28.46 24.29 30.58
C ARG A 242 27.21 24.81 29.87
N LEU A 243 26.70 24.06 28.89
CA LEU A 243 25.45 24.42 28.20
C LEU A 243 24.27 24.39 29.18
N ALA A 244 24.12 23.32 29.97
CA ALA A 244 23.08 23.22 31.00
C ALA A 244 23.16 24.39 32.02
N ASP A 245 24.36 24.70 32.54
CA ASP A 245 24.56 25.81 33.48
C ASP A 245 24.16 27.17 32.86
N ARG A 246 24.36 27.34 31.54
CA ARG A 246 23.96 28.53 30.80
C ARG A 246 22.45 28.60 30.55
N LEU A 247 21.81 27.47 30.27
CA LEU A 247 20.35 27.38 30.16
C LEU A 247 19.68 27.71 31.51
N ASP A 248 20.20 27.21 32.63
CA ASP A 248 19.75 27.60 33.97
C ASP A 248 19.97 29.11 34.25
N GLY A 249 21.10 29.65 33.77
CA GLY A 249 21.38 31.09 33.81
C GLY A 249 20.33 31.90 33.05
N MET A 250 19.94 31.44 31.86
CA MET A 250 18.88 32.06 31.05
C MET A 250 17.53 32.03 31.77
N ARG A 251 17.12 30.90 32.37
CA ARG A 251 15.87 30.78 33.14
C ARG A 251 15.79 31.82 34.26
N ARG A 252 16.84 31.90 35.08
CA ARG A 252 16.93 32.88 36.19
C ARG A 252 16.88 34.33 35.69
N ALA A 253 17.53 34.63 34.56
CA ALA A 253 17.53 35.96 33.97
C ALA A 253 16.12 36.38 33.52
N VAL A 254 15.39 35.49 32.85
CA VAL A 254 14.01 35.73 32.41
C VAL A 254 13.06 35.87 33.60
N GLU A 255 13.14 34.97 34.59
CA GLU A 255 12.33 35.07 35.82
C GLU A 255 12.57 36.39 36.56
N SER A 256 13.81 36.86 36.61
CA SER A 256 14.13 38.16 37.20
C SER A 256 13.53 39.34 36.45
N ILE A 257 13.44 39.27 35.12
CA ILE A 257 12.80 40.31 34.29
C ILE A 257 11.29 40.30 34.52
N LYS A 258 10.65 39.12 34.56
CA LYS A 258 9.23 38.98 34.89
C LYS A 258 8.88 39.53 36.27
N ALA A 259 9.77 39.37 37.25
CA ALA A 259 9.59 39.90 38.60
C ALA A 259 9.82 41.42 38.71
N GLN A 260 10.56 42.02 37.78
CA GLN A 260 10.91 43.46 37.79
C GLN A 260 10.74 44.10 36.39
N PRO A 261 9.49 44.28 35.92
CA PRO A 261 9.21 44.75 34.55
C PRO A 261 9.81 46.12 34.21
N GLU A 262 9.94 46.99 35.20
CA GLU A 262 10.48 48.36 35.04
C GLU A 262 11.95 48.40 34.60
N MET A 263 12.72 47.34 34.88
CA MET A 263 14.12 47.20 34.46
C MET A 263 14.29 46.32 33.22
N ALA A 264 13.19 45.89 32.59
CA ALA A 264 13.21 44.96 31.47
C ALA A 264 14.08 45.48 30.31
N SER A 265 13.88 46.72 29.86
CA SER A 265 14.58 47.30 28.70
C SER A 265 16.11 47.27 28.79
N ILE A 266 16.68 47.50 29.98
CA ILE A 266 18.15 47.46 30.20
C ILE A 266 18.65 46.01 30.27
N ARG A 267 17.84 45.11 30.83
CA ARG A 267 18.23 43.70 31.05
C ARG A 267 18.03 42.82 29.82
N THR A 268 17.23 43.23 28.83
CA THR A 268 17.00 42.43 27.60
C THR A 268 18.28 42.22 26.78
N ILE A 269 19.18 43.21 26.74
CA ILE A 269 20.46 43.09 26.01
C ILE A 269 21.31 41.94 26.56
N ASN A 270 21.30 41.74 27.88
CA ASN A 270 22.05 40.66 28.51
C ASN A 270 21.52 39.27 28.11
N LEU A 271 20.23 39.15 27.77
CA LEU A 271 19.66 37.89 27.28
C LEU A 271 20.23 37.52 25.90
N ALA A 272 20.33 38.49 24.97
CA ALA A 272 20.93 38.24 23.65
C ALA A 272 22.40 37.81 23.77
N VAL A 273 23.17 38.43 24.68
CA VAL A 273 24.56 38.03 24.95
C VAL A 273 24.64 36.60 25.49
N LEU A 274 23.79 36.24 26.46
CA LEU A 274 23.72 34.87 27.00
C LEU A 274 23.30 33.86 25.93
N ALA A 275 22.36 34.20 25.05
CA ALA A 275 21.94 33.34 23.96
C ALA A 275 23.06 33.10 22.93
N GLY A 276 23.86 34.13 22.62
CA GLY A 276 25.05 33.98 21.78
C GLY A 276 26.13 33.06 22.39
N GLU A 277 26.31 33.07 23.72
CA GLU A 277 27.16 32.09 24.41
C GLU A 277 26.60 30.66 24.31
N ILE A 278 25.30 30.49 24.52
CA ILE A 278 24.58 29.22 24.38
C ILE A 278 24.76 28.66 22.97
N ARG A 279 24.58 29.49 21.93
CA ARG A 279 24.78 29.10 20.53
C ARG A 279 26.21 28.63 20.25
N LYS A 280 27.22 29.35 20.76
CA LYS A 280 28.64 28.94 20.60
C LYS A 280 28.90 27.57 21.23
N LEU A 281 28.35 27.31 22.41
CA LEU A 281 28.46 26.01 23.08
C LEU A 281 27.72 24.90 22.30
N ALA A 282 26.52 25.19 21.79
CA ALA A 282 25.75 24.26 20.97
C ALA A 282 26.47 23.88 19.67
N ILE A 283 27.07 24.86 18.97
CA ILE A 283 27.89 24.61 17.77
C ILE A 283 29.13 23.77 18.11
N ALA A 284 29.78 24.03 19.25
CA ALA A 284 30.91 23.23 19.70
C ALA A 284 30.50 21.77 19.98
N ILE A 285 29.34 21.55 20.61
CA ILE A 285 28.75 20.22 20.82
C ILE A 285 28.46 19.54 19.47
N HIS A 286 27.86 20.26 18.52
CA HIS A 286 27.58 19.71 17.18
C HIS A 286 28.85 19.35 16.42
N THR A 287 29.87 20.21 16.45
CA THR A 287 31.17 19.97 15.80
C THR A 287 31.84 18.71 16.34
N GLU A 288 31.76 18.48 17.65
CA GLU A 288 32.38 17.32 18.30
C GLU A 288 31.54 16.04 18.17
N ALA A 289 30.21 16.13 18.20
CA ALA A 289 29.31 14.98 18.11
C ALA A 289 29.08 14.50 16.67
N ALA A 290 28.92 15.43 15.73
CA ALA A 290 28.62 15.22 14.31
C ALA A 290 27.41 14.29 14.06
N SER A 291 26.31 14.51 14.79
CA SER A 291 25.06 13.73 14.69
C SER A 291 23.84 14.62 14.41
N THR A 292 22.76 14.03 13.88
CA THR A 292 21.46 14.70 13.66
C THR A 292 20.83 15.25 14.94
N GLN A 293 21.02 14.56 16.07
CA GLN A 293 20.57 15.03 17.39
C GLN A 293 21.33 16.29 17.83
N SER A 294 22.64 16.34 17.56
CA SER A 294 23.45 17.52 17.86
C SER A 294 23.18 18.70 16.93
N ASP A 295 22.79 18.45 15.67
CA ASP A 295 22.30 19.47 14.73
C ASP A 295 21.04 20.15 15.27
N THR A 296 20.12 19.35 15.82
CA THR A 296 18.89 19.86 16.44
C THR A 296 19.18 20.81 17.60
N ILE A 297 20.20 20.54 18.42
CA ILE A 297 20.63 21.44 19.51
C ILE A 297 21.17 22.75 18.94
N ALA A 298 21.99 22.70 17.88
CA ALA A 298 22.54 23.90 17.24
C ALA A 298 21.45 24.79 16.61
N ASP A 299 20.46 24.18 15.95
CA ASP A 299 19.30 24.85 15.35
C ASP A 299 18.45 25.56 16.42
N TRP A 300 18.05 24.84 17.48
CA TRP A 300 17.28 25.46 18.56
C TRP A 300 18.05 26.54 19.33
N ALA A 301 19.38 26.46 19.40
CA ALA A 301 20.21 27.51 20.01
C ALA A 301 20.26 28.77 19.13
N ALA A 302 20.26 28.62 17.81
CA ALA A 302 20.12 29.75 16.89
C ALA A 302 18.73 30.40 17.03
N ARG A 303 17.68 29.61 17.22
CA ARG A 303 16.32 30.11 17.46
C ARG A 303 16.18 30.81 18.80
N LEU A 304 16.86 30.34 19.85
CA LEU A 304 16.90 31.03 21.14
C LEU A 304 17.52 32.44 21.01
N GLU A 305 18.62 32.54 20.25
CA GLU A 305 19.25 33.82 19.95
C GLU A 305 18.31 34.75 19.20
N ALA A 306 17.67 34.27 18.12
CA ALA A 306 16.70 35.04 17.36
C ALA A 306 15.50 35.52 18.21
N THR A 307 14.97 34.66 19.09
CA THR A 307 13.89 35.06 20.02
C THR A 307 14.37 36.10 21.03
N CYS A 308 15.60 35.99 21.56
CA CYS A 308 16.16 37.02 22.43
C CYS A 308 16.37 38.35 21.70
N GLU A 309 16.87 38.33 20.47
CA GLU A 309 17.01 39.51 19.61
C GLU A 309 15.66 40.18 19.31
N ALA A 310 14.61 39.38 19.08
CA ALA A 310 13.26 39.89 18.90
C ALA A 310 12.77 40.71 20.11
N HIS A 311 13.01 40.23 21.34
CA HIS A 311 12.68 40.99 22.55
C HIS A 311 13.57 42.24 22.74
N VAL A 312 14.84 42.20 22.32
CA VAL A 312 15.71 43.39 22.34
C VAL A 312 15.18 44.46 21.39
N HIS A 313 14.73 44.07 20.19
CA HIS A 313 14.17 44.97 19.18
C HIS A 313 12.91 45.68 19.68
N ASP A 314 11.96 44.93 20.26
CA ASP A 314 10.74 45.51 20.84
C ASP A 314 11.05 46.48 21.99
N ALA A 315 12.09 46.19 22.80
CA ALA A 315 12.44 47.00 23.96
C ALA A 315 13.18 48.32 23.64
N HIS A 316 13.79 48.43 22.45
CA HIS A 316 14.64 49.57 22.05
C HIS A 316 14.16 50.31 20.80
N SER A 317 12.89 50.13 20.40
CA SER A 317 12.31 50.88 19.30
C SER A 317 12.13 52.36 19.68
N ASP A 318 12.57 53.28 18.82
CA ASP A 318 12.36 54.72 19.02
C ASP A 318 10.93 55.15 18.64
N ASP A 319 10.49 56.32 19.14
CA ASP A 319 9.11 56.80 18.94
C ASP A 319 8.74 56.92 17.45
N ASN A 320 9.71 57.27 16.59
CA ASN A 320 9.49 57.37 15.14
C ASN A 320 9.26 56.00 14.50
N ALA A 321 10.02 54.97 14.90
CA ALA A 321 9.83 53.60 14.42
C ALA A 321 8.49 53.02 14.88
N VAL A 322 8.05 53.34 16.11
CA VAL A 322 6.74 52.93 16.63
C VAL A 322 5.60 53.54 15.82
N GLU A 323 5.65 54.83 15.49
CA GLU A 323 4.62 55.47 14.66
C GLU A 323 4.60 54.93 13.21
N ALA A 324 5.77 54.68 12.62
CA ALA A 324 5.84 54.03 11.31
C ALA A 324 5.23 52.61 11.33
N LEU A 325 5.47 51.85 12.40
CA LEU A 325 4.90 50.52 12.61
C LEU A 325 3.37 50.57 12.77
N ARG A 326 2.85 51.53 13.56
CA ARG A 326 1.40 51.75 13.71
C ARG A 326 0.72 52.06 12.39
N ALA A 327 1.31 52.96 11.59
CA ALA A 327 0.79 53.27 10.26
C ALA A 327 0.74 52.02 9.36
N LYS A 328 1.78 51.17 9.41
CA LYS A 328 1.82 49.91 8.68
C LYS A 328 0.76 48.92 9.17
N LEU A 329 0.57 48.77 10.48
CA LEU A 329 -0.45 47.91 11.07
C LEU A 329 -1.87 48.33 10.68
N LEU A 330 -2.18 49.63 10.69
CA LEU A 330 -3.47 50.15 10.23
C LEU A 330 -3.69 49.87 8.73
N SER A 331 -2.64 49.99 7.90
CA SER A 331 -2.70 49.62 6.49
C SER A 331 -2.98 48.11 6.30
N LEU A 332 -2.32 47.25 7.09
CA LEU A 332 -2.54 45.81 7.04
C LEU A 332 -3.94 45.42 7.52
N ARG A 333 -4.45 46.06 8.57
CA ARG A 333 -5.84 45.90 9.02
C ARG A 333 -6.81 46.13 7.86
N GLU A 334 -6.68 47.25 7.15
CA GLU A 334 -7.57 47.57 6.04
C GLU A 334 -7.41 46.59 4.87
N ARG A 335 -6.18 46.21 4.51
CA ARG A 335 -5.91 45.25 3.42
C ARG A 335 -6.47 43.86 3.71
N THR A 336 -6.20 43.31 4.90
CA THR A 336 -6.66 41.98 5.34
C THR A 336 -8.17 41.92 5.41
N ARG A 337 -8.80 42.92 6.06
CA ARG A 337 -10.26 43.04 6.15
C ARG A 337 -10.89 43.17 4.77
N ARG A 338 -10.37 44.07 3.92
CA ARG A 338 -10.88 44.24 2.55
C ARG A 338 -10.81 42.94 1.75
N PHE A 339 -9.69 42.22 1.81
CA PHE A 339 -9.52 40.97 1.08
C PHE A 339 -10.56 39.91 1.47
N ALA A 340 -10.87 39.79 2.77
CA ALA A 340 -11.92 38.89 3.25
C ALA A 340 -13.32 39.28 2.73
N PHE A 341 -13.64 40.58 2.70
CA PHE A 341 -14.95 41.09 2.31
C PHE A 341 -15.15 41.21 0.79
N GLU A 342 -14.09 41.14 -0.02
CA GLU A 342 -14.17 41.11 -1.50
C GLU A 342 -14.65 39.75 -2.04
N MET A 343 -14.55 38.66 -1.27
CA MET A 343 -15.00 37.31 -1.67
C MET A 343 -16.54 37.23 -1.76
N ASP A 344 -17.08 36.95 -2.95
CA ASP A 344 -18.54 36.84 -3.19
C ASP A 344 -19.07 35.42 -2.92
N PHE A 345 -19.64 35.16 -1.74
CA PHE A 345 -20.19 33.84 -1.41
C PHE A 345 -21.56 33.56 -2.03
N SER A 346 -22.22 34.57 -2.64
CA SER A 346 -23.61 34.44 -3.10
C SER A 346 -23.77 33.44 -4.24
N PHE A 347 -22.77 33.32 -5.12
CA PHE A 347 -22.80 32.37 -6.24
C PHE A 347 -22.53 30.92 -5.82
N LEU A 348 -21.92 30.69 -4.65
CA LEU A 348 -21.66 29.36 -4.11
C LEU A 348 -22.92 28.74 -3.49
N MET A 349 -23.99 29.51 -3.30
CA MET A 349 -25.26 29.01 -2.79
C MET A 349 -26.12 28.40 -3.90
N ARG A 350 -26.59 27.17 -3.68
CA ARG A 350 -27.65 26.59 -4.50
C ARG A 350 -29.01 27.13 -4.05
N LYS A 351 -29.61 27.98 -4.88
CA LYS A 351 -30.85 28.71 -4.55
C LYS A 351 -32.02 27.78 -4.24
N GLU A 352 -32.10 26.63 -4.90
CA GLU A 352 -33.19 25.66 -4.70
C GLU A 352 -33.08 24.95 -3.35
N ARG A 353 -31.86 24.67 -2.89
CA ARG A 353 -31.58 23.95 -1.63
C ARG A 353 -31.37 24.87 -0.44
N LYS A 354 -31.08 26.17 -0.68
CA LYS A 354 -30.66 27.15 0.34
C LYS A 354 -29.42 26.70 1.12
N LEU A 355 -28.55 25.92 0.48
CA LEU A 355 -27.32 25.38 1.05
C LEU A 355 -26.12 25.79 0.18
N LEU A 356 -24.95 25.86 0.79
CA LEU A 356 -23.69 26.09 0.10
C LEU A 356 -23.28 24.83 -0.67
N SER A 357 -22.94 24.99 -1.94
CA SER A 357 -22.22 23.98 -2.71
C SER A 357 -20.85 23.70 -2.07
N ILE A 358 -20.31 22.49 -2.25
CA ILE A 358 -18.95 22.18 -1.78
C ILE A 358 -17.93 23.12 -2.42
N GLY A 359 -18.09 23.34 -3.73
CA GLY A 359 -17.32 24.35 -4.45
C GLY A 359 -17.84 24.57 -5.86
N TYR A 360 -17.00 25.19 -6.67
CA TYR A 360 -17.30 25.64 -8.02
C TYR A 360 -16.14 25.33 -8.97
N ARG A 361 -16.45 24.63 -10.06
CA ARG A 361 -15.52 24.31 -11.14
C ARG A 361 -15.53 25.45 -12.15
N VAL A 362 -14.43 26.19 -12.19
CA VAL A 362 -14.36 27.49 -12.90
C VAL A 362 -14.44 27.31 -14.40
N GLU A 363 -13.75 26.30 -14.94
CA GLU A 363 -13.70 26.01 -16.38
C GLU A 363 -15.06 25.53 -16.93
N GLU A 364 -15.83 24.82 -16.11
CA GLU A 364 -17.15 24.29 -16.48
C GLU A 364 -18.29 25.26 -16.15
N HIS A 365 -17.99 26.38 -15.48
CA HIS A 365 -18.96 27.31 -14.94
C HIS A 365 -20.07 26.63 -14.11
N GLN A 366 -19.71 25.60 -13.33
CA GLN A 366 -20.67 24.71 -12.67
C GLN A 366 -20.39 24.59 -11.17
N LEU A 367 -21.45 24.67 -10.36
CA LEU A 367 -21.43 24.31 -8.94
C LEU A 367 -21.47 22.79 -8.77
N ASP A 368 -20.74 22.26 -7.80
CA ASP A 368 -20.88 20.85 -7.42
C ASP A 368 -22.31 20.52 -6.98
N GLU A 369 -22.78 19.31 -7.28
CA GLU A 369 -24.14 18.86 -6.93
C GLU A 369 -24.32 18.62 -5.43
N SER A 370 -23.22 18.32 -4.74
CA SER A 370 -23.19 18.11 -3.30
C SER A 370 -23.13 19.44 -2.55
N CYS A 371 -23.76 19.49 -1.38
CA CYS A 371 -23.82 20.68 -0.54
C CYS A 371 -23.33 20.37 0.87
N TYR A 372 -22.86 21.40 1.57
CA TYR A 372 -22.73 21.35 3.03
C TYR A 372 -24.12 21.46 3.64
N ASP A 373 -24.62 20.34 4.16
CA ASP A 373 -25.99 20.19 4.66
C ASP A 373 -26.04 19.87 6.15
N LEU A 374 -24.92 19.91 6.88
CA LEU A 374 -24.84 19.64 8.31
C LEU A 374 -24.29 20.84 9.09
N LEU A 375 -24.85 21.08 10.28
CA LEU A 375 -24.34 22.12 11.18
C LEU A 375 -23.00 21.73 11.83
N ALA A 376 -22.78 20.43 12.04
CA ALA A 376 -21.50 19.88 12.48
C ALA A 376 -20.57 19.65 11.28
N SER A 377 -20.01 20.74 10.77
CA SER A 377 -19.02 20.76 9.69
C SER A 377 -18.10 21.97 9.85
N GLU A 378 -16.89 21.85 9.34
CA GLU A 378 -15.92 22.92 9.12
C GLU A 378 -16.50 24.10 8.32
N ALA A 379 -17.46 23.86 7.43
CA ALA A 379 -18.12 24.89 6.61
C ALA A 379 -18.97 25.88 7.41
N ARG A 380 -19.26 25.60 8.69
CA ARG A 380 -20.11 26.49 9.50
C ARG A 380 -19.50 27.87 9.75
N LEU A 381 -18.15 27.98 9.74
CA LEU A 381 -17.49 29.29 9.79
C LEU A 381 -17.79 30.10 8.53
N THR A 382 -17.74 29.46 7.35
CA THR A 382 -18.16 30.06 6.07
C THR A 382 -19.62 30.52 6.15
N SER A 383 -20.52 29.67 6.63
CA SER A 383 -21.94 30.01 6.78
C SER A 383 -22.15 31.22 7.68
N LEU A 384 -21.49 31.27 8.84
CA LEU A 384 -21.58 32.40 9.77
C LEU A 384 -21.07 33.70 9.12
N PHE A 385 -19.86 33.66 8.54
CA PHE A 385 -19.24 34.82 7.90
C PHE A 385 -20.08 35.35 6.74
N ALA A 386 -20.56 34.48 5.86
CA ALA A 386 -21.32 34.87 4.68
C ALA A 386 -22.74 35.37 5.02
N ILE A 387 -23.35 34.89 6.11
CA ILE A 387 -24.60 35.46 6.64
C ILE A 387 -24.33 36.84 7.26
N ALA A 388 -23.30 36.97 8.09
CA ALA A 388 -22.91 38.22 8.72
C ALA A 388 -22.63 39.32 7.68
N LYS A 389 -21.88 38.97 6.63
CA LYS A 389 -21.59 39.86 5.49
C LYS A 389 -22.85 40.24 4.68
N GLY A 390 -23.87 39.38 4.67
CA GLY A 390 -25.11 39.58 3.91
C GLY A 390 -25.13 38.92 2.52
N ASP A 391 -24.16 38.07 2.20
CA ASP A 391 -24.12 37.31 0.94
C ASP A 391 -25.14 36.16 0.94
N LEU A 392 -25.39 35.57 2.11
CA LEU A 392 -26.34 34.46 2.30
C LEU A 392 -27.51 34.87 3.22
N PRO A 393 -28.73 34.38 2.96
CA PRO A 393 -29.86 34.62 3.85
C PRO A 393 -29.72 33.84 5.17
N THR A 394 -30.22 34.39 6.28
CA THR A 394 -30.23 33.72 7.60
C THR A 394 -30.91 32.34 7.59
N GLU A 395 -31.88 32.13 6.68
CA GLU A 395 -32.54 30.84 6.47
C GLU A 395 -31.54 29.70 6.22
N HIS A 396 -30.39 29.98 5.59
CA HIS A 396 -29.34 29.00 5.33
C HIS A 396 -28.91 28.27 6.61
N TRP A 397 -28.69 29.00 7.71
CA TRP A 397 -28.27 28.43 9.00
C TRP A 397 -29.27 27.42 9.57
N PHE A 398 -30.56 27.67 9.36
CA PHE A 398 -31.63 26.81 9.84
C PHE A 398 -31.93 25.62 8.91
N HIS A 399 -31.43 25.65 7.66
CA HIS A 399 -31.49 24.50 6.75
C HIS A 399 -30.36 23.49 6.99
N LEU A 400 -29.29 23.88 7.70
CA LEU A 400 -28.24 22.94 8.11
C LEU A 400 -28.83 21.86 9.04
N GLY A 401 -28.62 20.61 8.67
CA GLY A 401 -29.08 19.43 9.39
C GLY A 401 -28.50 19.37 10.80
N ARG A 402 -29.33 18.93 11.75
CA ARG A 402 -28.98 18.72 13.15
C ARG A 402 -29.19 17.25 13.57
N PRO A 403 -28.59 16.27 12.85
CA PRO A 403 -28.69 14.87 13.27
C PRO A 403 -27.97 14.71 14.61
N ILE A 404 -28.60 14.04 15.58
CA ILE A 404 -28.08 13.92 16.96
C ILE A 404 -27.84 12.45 17.29
N VAL A 405 -26.72 12.18 17.96
CA VAL A 405 -26.39 10.89 18.57
C VAL A 405 -26.31 11.02 20.09
N GLU A 406 -26.71 9.96 20.80
CA GLU A 406 -26.60 9.87 22.24
C GLU A 406 -25.19 9.48 22.68
N ILE A 407 -24.59 10.29 23.56
CA ILE A 407 -23.28 10.02 24.19
C ILE A 407 -23.46 10.11 25.70
N GLY A 408 -23.69 8.96 26.34
CA GLY A 408 -24.03 8.89 27.77
C GLY A 408 -25.50 9.27 27.98
N PHE A 409 -25.77 10.42 28.61
CA PHE A 409 -27.13 10.94 28.86
C PHE A 409 -27.39 12.28 28.14
N LYS A 410 -26.56 12.63 27.13
CA LYS A 410 -26.62 13.90 26.40
C LYS A 410 -26.48 13.67 24.90
N GLY A 411 -27.06 14.56 24.10
CA GLY A 411 -26.99 14.51 22.63
C GLY A 411 -25.84 15.34 22.06
N ALA A 412 -25.16 14.82 21.06
CA ALA A 412 -24.16 15.52 20.26
C ALA A 412 -24.56 15.50 18.78
N LEU A 413 -24.26 16.58 18.04
CA LEU A 413 -24.48 16.60 16.59
C LEU A 413 -23.54 15.60 15.89
N MET A 414 -24.04 14.95 14.83
CA MET A 414 -23.25 14.10 13.93
C MET A 414 -22.76 14.90 12.73
N SER A 415 -21.54 14.60 12.29
CA SER A 415 -20.92 15.14 11.08
C SER A 415 -20.94 14.10 9.95
N TRP A 416 -20.43 14.45 8.78
CA TRP A 416 -20.39 13.52 7.66
C TRP A 416 -19.42 12.37 7.90
N SER A 417 -18.15 12.70 8.22
CA SER A 417 -17.10 11.68 8.39
C SER A 417 -16.88 11.27 9.85
N GLY A 418 -17.39 12.01 10.83
CA GLY A 418 -17.11 11.78 12.25
C GLY A 418 -15.68 12.16 12.63
N SER A 419 -15.05 13.02 11.83
CA SER A 419 -13.67 13.47 11.97
C SER A 419 -13.59 14.64 12.94
N MET A 420 -12.57 14.68 13.80
CA MET A 420 -12.56 15.65 14.90
C MET A 420 -12.33 17.09 14.43
N PHE A 421 -11.64 17.33 13.30
CA PHE A 421 -11.47 18.68 12.76
C PHE A 421 -12.79 19.34 12.35
N GLU A 422 -13.77 18.58 11.82
CA GLU A 422 -15.09 19.10 11.39
C GLU A 422 -15.79 19.84 12.54
N TYR A 423 -15.54 19.39 13.78
CA TYR A 423 -16.05 20.02 15.00
C TYR A 423 -15.08 21.07 15.54
N LEU A 424 -13.78 20.78 15.62
CA LEU A 424 -12.86 21.57 16.44
C LEU A 424 -12.05 22.64 15.68
N MET A 425 -12.15 22.69 14.35
CA MET A 425 -11.51 23.74 13.55
C MET A 425 -12.25 25.09 13.62
N PRO A 426 -13.58 25.18 13.42
CA PRO A 426 -14.28 26.48 13.50
C PRO A 426 -14.09 27.24 14.83
N PRO A 427 -14.04 26.57 16.00
CA PRO A 427 -13.78 27.22 17.28
C PRO A 427 -12.39 27.86 17.43
N LEU A 428 -11.49 27.76 16.47
CA LEU A 428 -10.22 28.51 16.50
C LEU A 428 -10.42 30.03 16.41
N VAL A 429 -11.53 30.48 15.83
CA VAL A 429 -11.92 31.89 15.74
C VAL A 429 -13.40 32.11 16.03
N MET A 430 -14.24 31.09 15.94
CA MET A 430 -15.68 31.21 16.20
C MET A 430 -16.00 30.92 17.67
N LYS A 431 -16.80 31.77 18.32
CA LYS A 431 -17.27 31.51 19.69
C LYS A 431 -18.24 30.33 19.73
N GLU A 432 -18.12 29.50 20.76
CA GLU A 432 -19.10 28.46 21.10
C GLU A 432 -19.57 28.66 22.55
N PRO A 433 -20.60 29.49 22.79
CA PRO A 433 -21.04 29.85 24.13
C PRO A 433 -21.38 28.62 24.97
N GLN A 434 -21.06 28.65 26.27
CA GLN A 434 -21.43 27.57 27.18
C GLN A 434 -22.95 27.35 27.22
N GLY A 435 -23.35 26.08 27.16
CA GLY A 435 -24.76 25.69 27.09
C GLY A 435 -25.36 25.67 25.67
N SER A 436 -24.63 26.16 24.67
CA SER A 436 -25.01 25.97 23.26
C SER A 436 -24.87 24.50 22.83
N ILE A 437 -25.63 24.11 21.79
CA ILE A 437 -25.54 22.78 21.17
C ILE A 437 -24.15 22.52 20.58
N LEU A 438 -23.47 23.55 20.07
CA LEU A 438 -22.14 23.46 19.49
C LEU A 438 -21.09 23.17 20.56
N ASN A 439 -21.06 23.96 21.64
CA ASN A 439 -20.13 23.74 22.77
C ASN A 439 -20.34 22.36 23.42
N GLN A 440 -21.61 21.96 23.60
CA GLN A 440 -21.93 20.62 24.11
C GLN A 440 -21.43 19.51 23.17
N THR A 441 -21.64 19.67 21.86
CA THR A 441 -21.17 18.72 20.84
C THR A 441 -19.65 18.58 20.91
N SER A 442 -18.90 19.69 20.85
CA SER A 442 -17.43 19.70 20.91
C SER A 442 -16.88 18.97 22.15
N LYS A 443 -17.49 19.16 23.34
CA LYS A 443 -17.10 18.44 24.56
C LYS A 443 -17.45 16.94 24.51
N LEU A 444 -18.61 16.58 23.95
CA LEU A 444 -19.07 15.19 23.89
C LEU A 444 -18.33 14.35 22.85
N ILE A 445 -17.98 14.92 21.68
CA ILE A 445 -17.22 14.21 20.65
C ILE A 445 -15.80 13.88 21.13
N ILE A 446 -15.16 14.79 21.87
CA ILE A 446 -13.85 14.53 22.51
C ILE A 446 -13.98 13.37 23.51
N LYS A 447 -15.03 13.37 24.34
CA LYS A 447 -15.29 12.28 25.29
C LYS A 447 -15.47 10.93 24.58
N ARG A 448 -16.20 10.91 23.45
CA ARG A 448 -16.41 9.69 22.65
C ARG A 448 -15.11 9.22 21.98
N GLN A 449 -14.29 10.14 21.48
CA GLN A 449 -12.95 9.85 20.93
C GLN A 449 -12.05 9.19 22.00
N ILE A 450 -12.03 9.73 23.23
CA ILE A 450 -11.28 9.16 24.36
C ILE A 450 -11.78 7.74 24.68
N GLN A 451 -13.10 7.53 24.72
CA GLN A 451 -13.69 6.21 24.98
C GLN A 451 -13.32 5.20 23.89
N TYR A 452 -13.37 5.61 22.62
CA TYR A 452 -13.05 4.74 21.49
C TYR A 452 -11.57 4.38 21.43
N GLY A 453 -10.67 5.33 21.68
CA GLY A 453 -9.24 5.06 21.81
C GLY A 453 -8.95 4.05 22.92
N ARG A 454 -9.62 4.19 24.08
CA ARG A 454 -9.52 3.24 25.20
C ARG A 454 -10.03 1.85 24.84
N SER A 455 -11.16 1.72 24.12
CA SER A 455 -11.70 0.40 23.74
C SER A 455 -10.78 -0.36 22.78
N LYS A 456 -10.00 0.35 21.96
CA LYS A 456 -9.00 -0.24 21.05
C LYS A 456 -7.58 -0.31 21.64
N ASN A 457 -7.39 0.12 22.89
CA ASN A 457 -6.08 0.26 23.53
C ASN A 457 -5.08 1.11 22.72
N VAL A 458 -5.52 2.13 22.01
CA VAL A 458 -4.68 3.08 21.24
C VAL A 458 -4.85 4.51 21.78
N PRO A 459 -3.94 5.46 21.47
CA PRO A 459 -4.20 6.88 21.74
C PRO A 459 -5.48 7.35 21.03
N TRP A 460 -6.07 8.46 21.46
CA TRP A 460 -7.24 9.03 20.78
C TRP A 460 -6.84 10.21 19.90
N GLY A 461 -7.75 10.67 19.04
CA GLY A 461 -7.50 11.78 18.12
C GLY A 461 -7.69 11.41 16.65
N ILE A 462 -8.80 10.75 16.31
CA ILE A 462 -9.07 10.35 14.93
C ILE A 462 -9.63 11.56 14.17
N SER A 463 -8.94 11.94 13.10
CA SER A 463 -9.30 13.05 12.22
C SER A 463 -8.76 12.78 10.82
N GLU A 464 -9.01 13.67 9.85
CA GLU A 464 -8.36 13.61 8.54
C GLU A 464 -6.84 13.72 8.69
N ALA A 465 -6.10 12.86 8.00
CA ALA A 465 -4.65 12.82 8.08
C ALA A 465 -4.05 11.99 6.94
N ALA A 466 -2.75 12.12 6.77
CA ALA A 466 -1.94 11.15 6.06
C ALA A 466 -1.94 9.81 6.82
N TYR A 467 -1.79 8.70 6.09
CA TYR A 467 -1.78 7.35 6.66
C TYR A 467 -0.70 6.48 6.00
N ASN A 468 -0.46 5.27 6.53
CA ASN A 468 0.62 4.41 6.02
C ASN A 468 0.25 3.70 4.70
N ALA A 469 -0.01 4.50 3.68
CA ALA A 469 -0.09 4.12 2.27
C ALA A 469 0.61 5.18 1.44
N ARG A 470 1.28 4.78 0.36
CA ARG A 470 2.05 5.69 -0.50
C ARG A 470 1.68 5.53 -1.97
N ASP A 471 1.81 6.60 -2.76
CA ASP A 471 1.66 6.55 -4.22
C ASP A 471 2.95 6.07 -4.93
N ARG A 472 3.01 6.21 -6.26
CA ARG A 472 4.15 5.75 -7.09
C ARG A 472 5.42 6.53 -6.78
N GLU A 473 5.27 7.78 -6.35
CA GLU A 473 6.32 8.71 -5.96
C GLU A 473 6.73 8.54 -4.50
N LEU A 474 6.15 7.56 -3.80
CA LEU A 474 6.35 7.27 -2.38
C LEU A 474 5.85 8.39 -1.45
N THR A 475 4.87 9.18 -1.90
CA THR A 475 4.20 10.21 -1.10
C THR A 475 3.07 9.60 -0.27
N TYR A 476 3.03 9.91 1.04
CA TYR A 476 1.95 9.45 1.89
C TYR A 476 0.59 9.93 1.38
N GLN A 477 -0.39 9.02 1.39
CA GLN A 477 -1.76 9.31 0.98
C GLN A 477 -2.54 9.93 2.12
N TYR A 478 -3.49 10.81 1.78
CA TYR A 478 -4.29 11.59 2.71
C TYR A 478 -5.78 11.26 2.57
N THR A 479 -6.50 11.11 3.68
CA THR A 479 -7.95 10.88 3.66
C THR A 479 -8.62 11.26 4.98
N ASN A 480 -9.96 11.24 4.99
CA ASN A 480 -10.75 11.50 6.20
C ASN A 480 -11.01 10.22 7.01
N PHE A 481 -10.65 10.27 8.29
CA PHE A 481 -10.95 9.25 9.28
C PHE A 481 -11.92 9.77 10.34
N GLY A 482 -12.71 8.89 10.93
CA GLY A 482 -13.65 9.27 12.00
C GLY A 482 -14.05 8.10 12.88
N VAL A 483 -14.75 8.41 13.96
CA VAL A 483 -15.19 7.41 14.95
C VAL A 483 -16.58 6.87 14.57
N PRO A 484 -16.78 5.53 14.58
CA PRO A 484 -18.10 4.93 14.43
C PRO A 484 -19.13 5.49 15.42
N GLY A 485 -20.28 5.91 14.90
CA GLY A 485 -21.35 6.55 15.67
C GLY A 485 -21.24 8.08 15.78
N LEU A 486 -20.17 8.71 15.29
CA LEU A 486 -20.08 10.17 15.16
C LEU A 486 -20.25 10.67 13.72
N GLY A 487 -20.09 9.78 12.73
CA GLY A 487 -20.21 10.11 11.30
C GLY A 487 -21.32 9.33 10.61
N LEU A 488 -21.89 9.93 9.56
CA LEU A 488 -22.87 9.28 8.66
C LEU A 488 -22.21 8.33 7.64
N LYS A 489 -20.91 8.51 7.36
CA LYS A 489 -20.12 7.68 6.44
C LYS A 489 -20.04 6.23 6.94
N ARG A 490 -20.25 5.26 6.03
CA ARG A 490 -20.09 3.82 6.33
C ARG A 490 -18.60 3.42 6.40
N GLY A 491 -18.28 2.38 7.17
CA GLY A 491 -16.92 1.80 7.21
C GLY A 491 -15.91 2.52 8.12
N LEU A 492 -16.35 3.47 8.96
CA LEU A 492 -15.47 4.23 9.87
C LEU A 492 -14.69 3.35 10.87
N GLY A 493 -15.15 2.13 11.16
CA GLY A 493 -14.50 1.20 12.09
C GLY A 493 -13.25 0.50 11.54
N GLN A 494 -13.10 0.47 10.21
CA GLN A 494 -12.10 -0.33 9.49
C GLN A 494 -10.68 0.25 9.58
N ASN A 495 -10.55 1.56 9.82
CA ASN A 495 -9.27 2.26 9.88
C ASN A 495 -9.03 2.77 11.31
N THR A 496 -7.80 2.59 11.81
CA THR A 496 -7.40 3.11 13.12
C THR A 496 -6.17 3.99 12.96
N VAL A 497 -6.39 5.23 12.50
CA VAL A 497 -5.33 6.23 12.28
C VAL A 497 -5.53 7.35 13.30
N ILE A 498 -4.50 7.61 14.10
CA ILE A 498 -4.52 8.65 15.14
C ILE A 498 -3.73 9.86 14.67
N ALA A 499 -4.38 11.03 14.62
CA ALA A 499 -3.78 12.28 14.21
C ALA A 499 -3.45 13.15 15.45
N PRO A 500 -2.16 13.39 15.76
CA PRO A 500 -1.78 14.16 16.94
C PRO A 500 -2.36 15.58 16.98
N TYR A 501 -2.43 16.29 15.84
CA TYR A 501 -2.99 17.65 15.77
C TYR A 501 -4.43 17.70 16.27
N ALA A 502 -5.20 16.62 16.07
CA ALA A 502 -6.58 16.54 16.52
C ALA A 502 -6.65 16.52 18.06
N THR A 503 -5.69 15.87 18.72
CA THR A 503 -5.53 15.94 20.18
C THR A 503 -5.16 17.36 20.64
N VAL A 504 -4.36 18.08 19.85
CA VAL A 504 -4.00 19.48 20.13
C VAL A 504 -5.22 20.39 20.00
N LEU A 505 -6.04 20.23 18.95
CA LEU A 505 -7.32 20.94 18.79
C LEU A 505 -8.23 20.77 20.01
N ALA A 506 -8.29 19.56 20.58
CA ALA A 506 -9.08 19.26 21.77
C ALA A 506 -8.59 19.97 23.04
N ALA A 507 -7.38 20.53 23.06
CA ALA A 507 -6.86 21.27 24.21
C ALA A 507 -7.67 22.55 24.50
N GLN A 508 -8.38 23.08 23.50
CA GLN A 508 -9.35 24.18 23.63
C GLN A 508 -10.54 23.85 24.55
N PHE A 509 -10.73 22.58 24.92
CA PHE A 509 -11.86 22.12 25.74
C PHE A 509 -11.41 21.23 26.90
N THR A 510 -10.44 20.34 26.68
CA THR A 510 -9.95 19.36 27.67
C THR A 510 -8.40 19.30 27.68
N PRO A 511 -7.73 20.37 28.13
CA PRO A 511 -6.27 20.49 28.01
C PRO A 511 -5.50 19.41 28.79
N ARG A 512 -5.98 19.01 29.96
CA ARG A 512 -5.34 17.98 30.79
C ARG A 512 -5.29 16.62 30.09
N GLU A 513 -6.42 16.20 29.52
CA GLU A 513 -6.54 14.95 28.78
C GLU A 513 -5.72 14.99 27.50
N SER A 514 -5.67 16.14 26.81
CA SER A 514 -4.84 16.34 25.62
C SER A 514 -3.35 16.18 25.95
N VAL A 515 -2.84 16.81 27.01
CA VAL A 515 -1.44 16.67 27.44
C VAL A 515 -1.08 15.21 27.76
N GLN A 516 -1.96 14.50 28.46
CA GLN A 516 -1.74 13.07 28.76
C GLN A 516 -1.67 12.20 27.50
N ASN A 517 -2.51 12.47 26.52
CA ASN A 517 -2.53 11.73 25.26
C ASN A 517 -1.33 12.08 24.37
N LEU A 518 -0.93 13.35 24.29
CA LEU A 518 0.28 13.79 23.58
C LEU A 518 1.54 13.17 24.19
N ALA A 519 1.63 13.05 25.52
CA ALA A 519 2.71 12.32 26.17
C ALA A 519 2.73 10.82 25.79
N ARG A 520 1.57 10.21 25.57
CA ARG A 520 1.46 8.83 25.06
C ARG A 520 1.92 8.74 23.59
N LEU A 521 1.51 9.68 22.76
CA LEU A 521 1.94 9.76 21.35
C LEU A 521 3.45 10.00 21.22
N ARG A 522 4.05 10.84 22.08
CA ARG A 522 5.51 11.04 22.12
C ARG A 522 6.25 9.73 22.39
N ARG A 523 5.75 8.88 23.30
CA ARG A 523 6.36 7.56 23.58
C ARG A 523 6.30 6.58 22.41
N LEU A 524 5.39 6.81 21.46
CA LEU A 524 5.27 6.03 20.21
C LEU A 524 6.16 6.60 19.09
N GLY A 525 6.97 7.62 19.35
CA GLY A 525 7.83 8.24 18.35
C GLY A 525 7.12 9.26 17.45
N ALA A 526 5.91 9.69 17.79
CA ALA A 526 5.13 10.62 16.96
C ALA A 526 5.63 12.09 17.00
N LEU A 527 6.62 12.41 17.84
CA LEU A 527 7.20 13.76 17.94
C LEU A 527 8.46 13.84 17.07
N GLY A 528 8.45 14.71 16.07
CA GLY A 528 9.58 14.99 15.18
C GLY A 528 10.20 16.38 15.40
N ARG A 529 11.01 16.82 14.42
CA ARG A 529 11.74 18.10 14.45
C ARG A 529 10.80 19.32 14.45
N HIS A 530 9.73 19.27 13.66
CA HIS A 530 8.78 20.37 13.48
C HIS A 530 7.50 20.20 14.32
N GLY A 531 7.59 19.54 15.48
CA GLY A 531 6.44 19.18 16.31
C GLY A 531 5.95 17.76 16.03
N PHE A 532 4.68 17.46 16.33
CA PHE A 532 4.15 16.13 16.07
C PHE A 532 3.99 15.88 14.56
N TYR A 533 4.33 14.67 14.13
CA TYR A 533 4.01 14.18 12.80
C TYR A 533 2.51 14.06 12.58
N ASP A 534 2.12 13.93 11.32
CA ASP A 534 0.72 13.99 10.88
C ASP A 534 -0.17 12.92 11.50
N ALA A 535 0.35 11.69 11.60
CA ALA A 535 -0.40 10.55 12.10
C ALA A 535 0.45 9.39 12.63
N VAL A 536 -0.21 8.52 13.38
CA VAL A 536 0.23 7.16 13.74
C VAL A 536 -0.84 6.17 13.26
N ASP A 537 -0.47 5.28 12.35
CA ASP A 537 -1.38 4.28 11.77
C ASP A 537 -1.28 2.94 12.53
N PHE A 538 -2.40 2.51 13.12
CA PHE A 538 -2.56 1.24 13.84
C PHE A 538 -3.40 0.23 13.05
N THR A 539 -3.65 0.47 11.76
CA THR A 539 -4.56 -0.36 10.97
C THR A 539 -3.88 -1.68 10.59
N PRO A 540 -4.38 -2.86 11.02
CA PRO A 540 -3.68 -4.14 10.88
C PRO A 540 -3.21 -4.46 9.45
N GLN A 541 -4.01 -4.12 8.44
CA GLN A 541 -3.68 -4.36 7.04
C GLN A 541 -2.59 -3.41 6.48
N ARG A 542 -2.21 -2.38 7.22
CA ARG A 542 -1.23 -1.36 6.82
C ARG A 542 -0.02 -1.28 7.74
N VAL A 543 0.06 -2.10 8.77
CA VAL A 543 1.26 -2.20 9.63
C VAL A 543 2.07 -3.44 9.25
N PRO A 544 3.41 -3.35 9.22
CA PRO A 544 4.28 -4.50 9.02
C PRO A 544 4.02 -5.61 10.05
N GLU A 545 4.16 -6.86 9.62
CA GLU A 545 4.05 -8.03 10.50
C GLU A 545 5.08 -7.95 11.63
N GLY A 546 4.62 -7.99 12.89
CA GLY A 546 5.45 -7.87 14.09
C GLY A 546 5.52 -6.45 14.70
N THR A 547 4.90 -5.46 14.07
CA THR A 547 4.71 -4.11 14.63
C THR A 547 3.22 -3.82 14.83
N ASP A 548 2.87 -3.11 15.90
CA ASP A 548 1.50 -2.71 16.23
C ASP A 548 1.10 -1.33 15.64
N HIS A 549 2.08 -0.53 15.19
CA HIS A 549 1.86 0.79 14.59
C HIS A 549 3.00 1.25 13.69
N VAL A 550 2.71 2.22 12.82
CA VAL A 550 3.71 2.97 12.04
C VAL A 550 3.48 4.47 12.18
N VAL A 551 4.55 5.24 12.42
CA VAL A 551 4.51 6.70 12.43
C VAL A 551 4.61 7.24 11.01
N VAL A 552 3.67 8.09 10.62
CA VAL A 552 3.61 8.72 9.29
C VAL A 552 4.47 9.98 9.32
N LEU A 553 5.73 9.86 8.89
CA LEU A 553 6.76 10.92 8.92
C LEU A 553 6.50 12.06 7.91
N ASN A 554 5.37 12.75 8.07
CA ASN A 554 4.90 13.88 7.27
C ASN A 554 4.42 14.99 8.22
N TYR A 555 4.46 16.24 7.75
CA TYR A 555 3.83 17.38 8.42
C TYR A 555 2.96 18.12 7.41
N MET A 556 1.77 18.54 7.82
CA MET A 556 0.87 19.38 7.03
C MET A 556 0.83 20.81 7.57
N ALA A 557 0.83 21.80 6.69
CA ALA A 557 0.76 23.21 7.08
C ALA A 557 -0.52 23.55 7.85
N HIS A 558 -1.68 23.08 7.38
CA HIS A 558 -2.95 23.36 8.06
C HIS A 558 -3.02 22.70 9.44
N HIS A 559 -2.58 21.45 9.60
CA HIS A 559 -2.51 20.79 10.90
C HIS A 559 -1.56 21.50 11.87
N SER A 560 -0.42 21.98 11.36
CA SER A 560 0.54 22.76 12.15
C SER A 560 -0.04 24.09 12.60
N GLY A 561 -0.69 24.83 11.68
CA GLY A 561 -1.29 26.13 12.00
C GLY A 561 -2.47 26.02 12.96
N MET A 562 -3.35 25.04 12.74
CA MET A 562 -4.45 24.74 13.66
C MET A 562 -3.97 24.36 15.06
N SER A 563 -2.87 23.60 15.15
CA SER A 563 -2.28 23.22 16.44
C SER A 563 -1.80 24.44 17.24
N ILE A 564 -1.12 25.38 16.58
CA ILE A 564 -0.63 26.61 17.23
C ILE A 564 -1.80 27.48 17.69
N ALA A 565 -2.79 27.70 16.81
CA ALA A 565 -3.97 28.49 17.13
C ALA A 565 -4.80 27.88 18.28
N ALA A 566 -4.97 26.56 18.30
CA ALA A 566 -5.69 25.87 19.39
C ALA A 566 -4.99 26.02 20.75
N VAL A 567 -3.65 25.95 20.76
CA VAL A 567 -2.87 26.17 21.97
C VAL A 567 -2.92 27.64 22.40
N ALA A 568 -2.89 28.58 21.45
CA ALA A 568 -3.06 30.00 21.72
C ALA A 568 -4.41 30.29 22.36
N ASP A 569 -5.50 29.73 21.83
CA ASP A 569 -6.83 29.88 22.43
C ASP A 569 -6.95 29.21 23.82
N ALA A 570 -6.28 28.07 24.04
CA ALA A 570 -6.28 27.45 25.36
C ALA A 570 -5.53 28.29 26.41
N ILE A 571 -4.42 28.92 26.03
CA ILE A 571 -3.53 29.65 26.94
C ILE A 571 -3.98 31.10 27.14
N PHE A 572 -4.38 31.77 26.07
CA PHE A 572 -4.80 33.17 26.07
C PHE A 572 -6.33 33.33 26.16
N GLU A 573 -7.00 32.35 26.77
CA GLU A 573 -8.45 32.40 27.07
C GLU A 573 -9.35 32.71 25.86
N GLY A 574 -9.03 32.16 24.68
CA GLY A 574 -9.85 32.31 23.47
C GLY A 574 -9.66 33.63 22.71
N ARG A 575 -8.51 34.30 22.89
CA ARG A 575 -8.21 35.61 22.30
C ARG A 575 -8.41 35.70 20.79
N LEU A 576 -8.15 34.64 20.02
CA LEU A 576 -8.36 34.66 18.57
C LEU A 576 -9.86 34.73 18.24
N ARG A 577 -10.71 34.14 19.08
CA ARG A 577 -12.16 34.23 18.97
C ARG A 577 -12.66 35.62 19.28
N ASP A 578 -12.13 36.23 20.33
CA ASP A 578 -12.48 37.63 20.65
C ASP A 578 -12.09 38.59 19.53
N ARG A 579 -10.93 38.38 18.91
CA ARG A 579 -10.50 39.16 17.74
C ARG A 579 -11.44 39.00 16.55
N PHE A 580 -11.82 37.77 16.17
CA PHE A 580 -12.78 37.56 15.08
C PHE A 580 -14.14 38.21 15.34
N HIS A 581 -14.63 38.07 16.57
CA HIS A 581 -15.93 38.59 17.00
C HIS A 581 -15.94 40.10 17.29
N SER A 582 -14.77 40.75 17.37
CA SER A 582 -14.68 42.20 17.54
C SER A 582 -15.06 43.00 16.29
N ASP A 583 -15.15 42.36 15.11
CA ASP A 583 -15.66 43.02 13.91
C ASP A 583 -17.19 43.21 14.02
N PRO A 584 -17.72 44.44 13.92
CA PRO A 584 -19.15 44.70 14.10
C PRO A 584 -20.07 43.92 13.16
N VAL A 585 -19.58 43.53 11.98
CA VAL A 585 -20.36 42.72 11.04
C VAL A 585 -20.54 41.31 11.61
N ILE A 586 -19.48 40.72 12.16
CA ILE A 586 -19.51 39.38 12.74
C ILE A 586 -20.32 39.36 14.04
N GLU A 587 -20.13 40.37 14.90
CA GLU A 587 -20.88 40.56 16.15
C GLU A 587 -22.41 40.50 15.90
N SER A 588 -22.87 41.08 14.79
CA SER A 588 -24.30 41.10 14.43
C SER A 588 -24.92 39.71 14.20
N ALA A 589 -24.11 38.69 13.89
CA ALA A 589 -24.56 37.33 13.62
C ALA A 589 -24.38 36.38 14.82
N GLU A 590 -23.84 36.83 15.95
CA GLU A 590 -23.53 35.98 17.12
C GLU A 590 -24.74 35.26 17.71
N LEU A 591 -25.94 35.83 17.59
CA LEU A 591 -27.17 35.23 18.10
C LEU A 591 -27.45 33.83 17.50
N LEU A 592 -26.93 33.54 16.30
CA LEU A 592 -27.03 32.22 15.66
C LEU A 592 -26.29 31.12 16.44
N LEU A 593 -25.29 31.50 17.24
CA LEU A 593 -24.44 30.58 18.01
C LEU A 593 -25.06 30.21 19.38
N GLN A 594 -26.15 30.89 19.79
CA GLN A 594 -26.80 30.69 21.08
C GLN A 594 -27.88 29.59 21.08
N GLU A 595 -27.90 28.71 20.08
CA GLU A 595 -28.86 27.62 19.98
C GLU A 595 -28.69 26.63 21.15
N ARG A 596 -29.75 26.43 21.95
CA ARG A 596 -29.71 25.56 23.14
C ARG A 596 -29.63 24.08 22.78
N ALA A 597 -28.85 23.32 23.53
CA ALA A 597 -28.83 21.86 23.41
C ALA A 597 -30.21 21.25 23.75
N PRO A 598 -30.70 20.27 22.96
CA PRO A 598 -31.99 19.64 23.20
C PRO A 598 -32.00 18.82 24.50
N ARG A 599 -33.13 18.88 25.23
CA ARG A 599 -33.35 18.15 26.49
C ARG A 599 -33.92 16.75 26.25
N ASP A 600 -34.77 16.61 25.25
CA ASP A 600 -35.34 15.33 24.82
C ASP A 600 -34.61 14.87 23.55
N ILE A 601 -33.92 13.73 23.64
CA ILE A 601 -33.24 13.12 22.50
C ILE A 601 -34.22 12.09 21.90
N PRO A 602 -34.82 12.36 20.72
CA PRO A 602 -35.74 11.39 20.12
C PRO A 602 -35.00 10.08 19.82
N THR A 603 -35.51 8.96 20.36
CA THR A 603 -34.92 7.61 20.26
C THR A 603 -34.97 7.00 18.85
N ALA A 604 -35.27 7.81 17.85
CA ALA A 604 -35.43 7.36 16.47
C ALA A 604 -34.65 8.31 15.56
N THR A 605 -33.47 7.90 15.11
CA THR A 605 -33.04 7.89 13.69
C THR A 605 -31.54 7.61 13.60
N VAL A 606 -31.16 6.80 12.61
CA VAL A 606 -29.80 6.29 12.33
C VAL A 606 -29.37 5.12 13.23
N ARG A 607 -29.82 3.91 12.85
CA ARG A 607 -29.16 2.65 13.24
C ARG A 607 -27.69 2.72 12.80
N THR A 608 -26.80 3.02 13.74
CA THR A 608 -25.37 2.76 13.59
C THR A 608 -25.15 1.32 14.04
N GLU A 609 -24.66 0.47 13.13
CA GLU A 609 -24.29 -0.93 13.40
C GLU A 609 -23.07 -0.96 14.35
N ALA A 610 -23.29 -0.63 15.61
CA ALA A 610 -22.28 -0.64 16.67
C ALA A 610 -22.17 -2.01 17.39
N ASP A 611 -22.99 -2.98 17.00
CA ASP A 611 -23.06 -4.32 17.59
C ASP A 611 -22.49 -5.40 16.64
N GLU A 612 -21.25 -5.23 16.18
CA GLU A 612 -20.44 -6.40 15.86
C GLU A 612 -19.57 -6.73 17.06
N ARG A 613 -20.16 -7.55 17.94
CA ARG A 613 -19.41 -8.34 18.91
C ARG A 613 -18.32 -9.08 18.17
N SER A 614 -17.09 -8.93 18.66
CA SER A 614 -15.94 -9.79 18.38
C SER A 614 -16.36 -11.25 18.46
N LYS A 615 -16.66 -11.85 17.32
CA LYS A 615 -16.55 -13.29 17.16
C LYS A 615 -15.08 -13.56 16.88
N ASP A 616 -14.51 -14.47 17.67
CA ASP A 616 -13.33 -15.21 17.26
C ASP A 616 -13.61 -15.80 15.89
N GLU A 617 -12.97 -15.26 14.86
CA GLU A 617 -13.04 -15.78 13.50
C GLU A 617 -11.63 -16.19 13.07
N THR A 618 -11.39 -17.50 13.23
CA THR A 618 -10.88 -18.37 12.16
C THR A 618 -10.66 -17.66 10.83
N GLU A 619 -9.43 -17.74 10.31
CA GLU A 619 -8.99 -17.40 8.93
C GLU A 619 -10.17 -17.06 7.99
N ALA A 620 -10.73 -15.85 8.11
CA ALA A 620 -11.77 -15.36 7.23
C ALA A 620 -11.06 -14.86 5.98
N GLU A 621 -11.40 -15.47 4.85
CA GLU A 621 -10.91 -15.14 3.51
C GLU A 621 -10.92 -13.62 3.32
N SER A 622 -9.74 -13.04 3.27
CA SER A 622 -9.58 -11.68 2.78
C SER A 622 -9.91 -11.68 1.28
N PRO A 623 -10.78 -10.79 0.78
CA PRO A 623 -11.22 -10.78 -0.63
C PRO A 623 -10.09 -10.48 -1.65
N ASP A 624 -8.84 -10.37 -1.21
CA ASP A 624 -7.63 -10.14 -2.00
C ASP A 624 -6.75 -11.39 -2.21
N THR A 625 -7.11 -12.53 -1.61
CA THR A 625 -6.29 -13.74 -1.61
C THR A 625 -7.08 -14.96 -2.07
N ARG A 626 -6.55 -15.70 -3.06
CA ARG A 626 -7.12 -16.98 -3.53
C ARG A 626 -6.41 -18.16 -2.90
N ILE A 627 -7.15 -19.04 -2.22
CA ILE A 627 -6.62 -20.25 -1.60
C ILE A 627 -6.95 -21.46 -2.47
N VAL A 628 -5.94 -22.22 -2.87
CA VAL A 628 -6.07 -23.47 -3.62
C VAL A 628 -5.68 -24.63 -2.72
N LEU A 629 -6.69 -25.35 -2.26
CA LEU A 629 -6.52 -26.57 -1.46
C LEU A 629 -6.26 -27.75 -2.39
N ASN A 630 -5.25 -28.56 -2.05
CA ASN A 630 -4.82 -29.72 -2.84
C ASN A 630 -4.66 -29.38 -4.35
N PRO A 631 -3.66 -28.56 -4.71
CA PRO A 631 -3.44 -28.10 -6.09
C PRO A 631 -3.38 -29.20 -7.16
N LEU A 632 -3.03 -30.44 -6.80
CA LEU A 632 -2.99 -31.59 -7.70
C LEU A 632 -4.38 -32.09 -8.12
N LYS A 633 -5.40 -31.87 -7.30
CA LYS A 633 -6.80 -32.26 -7.56
C LYS A 633 -7.68 -31.07 -7.95
N ALA A 634 -7.30 -29.86 -7.54
CA ALA A 634 -8.00 -28.63 -7.87
C ALA A 634 -7.98 -28.35 -9.38
N LEU A 635 -8.83 -27.45 -9.84
CA LEU A 635 -8.67 -26.90 -11.17
C LEU A 635 -7.35 -26.13 -11.26
N ARG A 636 -6.74 -26.13 -12.45
CA ARG A 636 -5.49 -25.40 -12.67
C ARG A 636 -5.68 -23.93 -12.32
N SER A 637 -4.76 -23.39 -11.52
CA SER A 637 -4.79 -22.00 -11.10
C SER A 637 -3.41 -21.39 -11.31
N THR A 638 -3.37 -20.13 -11.74
CA THR A 638 -2.14 -19.38 -12.02
C THR A 638 -2.14 -18.05 -11.28
N SER A 639 -0.96 -17.52 -10.97
CA SER A 639 -0.76 -16.13 -10.55
C SER A 639 0.34 -15.50 -11.38
N VAL A 640 0.08 -14.31 -11.93
CA VAL A 640 1.02 -13.49 -12.69
C VAL A 640 1.38 -12.26 -11.86
N MET A 641 2.68 -12.09 -11.58
CA MET A 641 3.24 -10.98 -10.80
C MET A 641 4.25 -10.23 -11.66
N SER A 642 4.35 -8.90 -11.50
CA SER A 642 5.27 -8.09 -12.30
C SER A 642 5.58 -6.75 -11.65
N ASN A 643 6.78 -6.23 -11.91
CA ASN A 643 7.13 -4.84 -11.65
C ASN A 643 7.04 -3.97 -12.93
N GLY A 644 6.43 -4.48 -14.00
CA GLY A 644 6.30 -3.83 -15.31
C GLY A 644 7.45 -4.12 -16.28
N ARG A 645 8.63 -4.54 -15.81
CA ARG A 645 9.77 -4.95 -16.65
C ARG A 645 10.10 -6.43 -16.49
N TYR A 646 10.11 -6.93 -15.26
CA TYR A 646 10.28 -8.34 -14.93
C TYR A 646 8.93 -8.92 -14.54
N SER A 647 8.58 -10.08 -15.09
CA SER A 647 7.31 -10.76 -14.82
C SER A 647 7.53 -12.23 -14.51
N VAL A 648 6.70 -12.75 -13.62
CA VAL A 648 6.74 -14.12 -13.14
C VAL A 648 5.32 -14.67 -13.17
N MET A 649 5.16 -15.85 -13.74
CA MET A 649 3.92 -16.60 -13.65
C MET A 649 4.19 -17.91 -12.94
N VAL A 650 3.38 -18.22 -11.94
CA VAL A 650 3.43 -19.50 -11.23
C VAL A 650 2.09 -20.22 -11.25
N THR A 651 2.12 -21.53 -11.35
CA THR A 651 0.97 -22.42 -11.18
C THR A 651 0.77 -22.78 -9.71
N ALA A 652 -0.43 -23.22 -9.33
CA ALA A 652 -0.70 -23.62 -7.95
C ALA A 652 0.14 -24.82 -7.47
N THR A 653 0.72 -25.55 -8.41
CA THR A 653 1.62 -26.70 -8.21
C THR A 653 3.09 -26.32 -8.09
N GLY A 654 3.47 -25.07 -8.40
CA GLY A 654 4.81 -24.50 -8.21
C GLY A 654 5.63 -24.29 -9.48
N SER A 655 5.12 -24.75 -10.62
CA SER A 655 5.72 -24.60 -11.95
C SER A 655 5.49 -23.20 -12.51
N GLY A 656 6.18 -22.80 -13.59
CA GLY A 656 6.02 -21.44 -14.09
C GLY A 656 7.18 -20.89 -14.92
N TYR A 657 7.10 -19.61 -15.26
CA TYR A 657 8.12 -18.90 -16.03
C TYR A 657 8.56 -17.60 -15.37
N SER A 658 9.73 -17.13 -15.76
CA SER A 658 10.24 -15.79 -15.47
C SER A 658 10.67 -15.10 -16.77
N ARG A 659 10.32 -13.82 -16.94
CA ARG A 659 10.56 -13.03 -18.15
C ARG A 659 11.07 -11.63 -17.83
N TRP A 660 11.90 -11.09 -18.71
CA TRP A 660 12.35 -9.71 -18.70
C TRP A 660 11.99 -9.04 -20.03
N GLY A 661 10.98 -8.17 -20.00
CA GLY A 661 10.28 -7.73 -21.20
C GLY A 661 9.72 -8.93 -21.95
N GLU A 662 10.09 -9.08 -23.22
CA GLU A 662 9.70 -10.20 -24.09
C GLU A 662 10.68 -11.39 -24.02
N LEU A 663 11.78 -11.26 -23.29
CA LEU A 663 12.80 -12.30 -23.18
C LEU A 663 12.46 -13.30 -22.08
N ALA A 664 12.47 -14.58 -22.40
CA ALA A 664 12.37 -15.67 -21.43
C ALA A 664 13.68 -15.78 -20.66
N VAL A 665 13.60 -15.68 -19.33
CA VAL A 665 14.75 -15.93 -18.43
C VAL A 665 14.86 -17.43 -18.20
N THR A 666 13.75 -18.06 -17.86
CA THR A 666 13.63 -19.50 -17.63
C THR A 666 12.76 -20.19 -18.68
N ARG A 667 13.05 -21.45 -18.97
CA ARG A 667 12.34 -22.25 -19.97
C ARG A 667 10.97 -22.69 -19.44
N TRP A 668 9.92 -22.46 -20.23
CA TRP A 668 8.58 -22.89 -19.88
C TRP A 668 7.69 -22.98 -21.11
N GLN A 669 6.72 -23.90 -21.10
CA GLN A 669 5.68 -24.05 -22.12
C GLN A 669 4.37 -24.50 -21.45
N PRO A 670 3.20 -24.02 -21.94
CA PRO A 670 1.90 -24.42 -21.40
C PRO A 670 1.49 -25.81 -21.90
N ASP A 671 1.88 -26.87 -21.19
CA ASP A 671 1.41 -28.24 -21.45
C ASP A 671 0.18 -28.54 -20.56
N PRO A 672 -0.99 -28.87 -21.14
CA PRO A 672 -2.19 -29.12 -20.36
C PRO A 672 -2.17 -30.48 -19.62
N THR A 673 -1.23 -31.37 -19.95
CA THR A 673 -1.14 -32.73 -19.41
C THR A 673 -0.10 -32.83 -18.30
N GLU A 674 1.06 -32.17 -18.46
CA GLU A 674 2.19 -32.23 -17.53
C GLU A 674 2.63 -30.84 -17.08
N ASP A 675 2.81 -30.61 -15.78
CA ASP A 675 3.26 -29.33 -15.24
C ASP A 675 4.69 -29.41 -14.70
N ARG A 676 5.67 -29.60 -15.62
CA ARG A 676 7.04 -30.02 -15.28
C ARG A 676 8.15 -29.00 -15.56
N LEU A 677 7.82 -27.82 -16.09
CA LEU A 677 8.81 -26.77 -16.38
C LEU A 677 8.68 -25.60 -15.41
N GLY A 678 9.81 -25.10 -14.92
CA GLY A 678 9.88 -23.92 -14.08
C GLY A 678 11.11 -23.88 -13.19
N SER A 679 11.08 -22.96 -12.23
CA SER A 679 12.11 -22.84 -11.19
C SER A 679 11.64 -23.60 -9.95
N TYR A 680 12.38 -24.63 -9.56
CA TYR A 680 11.99 -25.52 -8.46
C TYR A 680 12.97 -25.46 -7.30
N ILE A 681 12.47 -25.87 -6.15
CA ILE A 681 13.23 -26.04 -4.92
C ILE A 681 12.95 -27.45 -4.42
N PHE A 682 14.02 -28.22 -4.23
CA PHE A 682 13.99 -29.58 -3.72
C PHE A 682 14.54 -29.63 -2.30
N LEU A 683 13.94 -30.48 -1.48
CA LEU A 683 14.33 -30.77 -0.11
C LEU A 683 14.74 -32.24 -0.04
N ARG A 684 15.89 -32.52 0.55
CA ARG A 684 16.33 -33.88 0.86
C ARG A 684 16.70 -33.97 2.34
N ASP A 685 16.14 -34.94 3.04
CA ASP A 685 16.56 -35.26 4.41
C ASP A 685 17.84 -36.10 4.35
N SER A 686 18.95 -35.56 4.85
CA SER A 686 20.24 -36.28 4.86
C SER A 686 20.22 -37.52 5.76
N GLY A 687 19.29 -37.59 6.72
CA GLY A 687 19.16 -38.71 7.65
C GLY A 687 18.42 -39.91 7.05
N THR A 688 17.32 -39.67 6.32
CA THR A 688 16.53 -40.76 5.70
C THR A 688 16.92 -41.02 4.24
N GLY A 689 17.47 -40.02 3.56
CA GLY A 689 17.76 -40.05 2.13
C GLY A 689 16.55 -39.69 1.26
N ASP A 690 15.36 -39.51 1.84
CA ASP A 690 14.15 -39.12 1.12
C ASP A 690 14.25 -37.68 0.61
N TRP A 691 13.69 -37.44 -0.57
CA TRP A 691 13.65 -36.10 -1.16
C TRP A 691 12.37 -35.84 -1.94
N TRP A 692 11.97 -34.57 -1.97
CA TRP A 692 10.75 -34.09 -2.60
C TRP A 692 10.89 -32.63 -3.00
N SER A 693 9.95 -32.13 -3.80
CA SER A 693 9.84 -30.70 -4.11
C SER A 693 9.19 -29.95 -2.95
N ALA A 694 9.66 -28.74 -2.64
CA ALA A 694 9.05 -27.87 -1.63
C ALA A 694 7.62 -27.43 -2.03
N THR A 695 7.29 -27.52 -3.31
CA THR A 695 5.96 -27.35 -3.91
C THR A 695 5.35 -28.72 -4.29
N ALA A 696 4.14 -28.76 -4.85
CA ALA A 696 3.49 -30.03 -5.23
C ALA A 696 4.24 -30.76 -6.35
N GLU A 697 4.61 -30.02 -7.40
CA GLU A 697 5.41 -30.51 -8.52
C GLU A 697 6.86 -30.03 -8.40
N PRO A 698 7.83 -30.68 -9.07
CA PRO A 698 7.67 -31.88 -9.90
C PRO A 698 7.78 -33.21 -9.12
N LYS A 699 8.32 -33.21 -7.89
CA LYS A 699 8.52 -34.42 -7.09
C LYS A 699 7.63 -34.43 -5.85
N ARG A 700 6.66 -35.32 -5.85
CA ARG A 700 5.71 -35.54 -4.75
C ARG A 700 6.31 -36.42 -3.64
N ALA A 701 5.89 -36.19 -2.40
CA ALA A 701 6.17 -37.03 -1.24
C ALA A 701 4.93 -37.86 -0.86
N ILE A 702 5.17 -38.97 -0.14
CA ILE A 702 4.08 -39.83 0.36
C ILE A 702 3.34 -39.09 1.48
N HIS A 703 2.00 -39.09 1.44
CA HIS A 703 1.13 -38.40 2.39
C HIS A 703 1.44 -36.89 2.54
N GLU A 704 1.84 -36.22 1.45
CA GLU A 704 2.01 -34.77 1.46
C GLU A 704 0.67 -34.04 1.58
N GLU A 705 0.66 -32.97 2.37
CA GLU A 705 -0.44 -32.00 2.40
C GLU A 705 0.06 -30.71 1.76
N VAL A 706 -0.65 -30.22 0.74
CA VAL A 706 -0.25 -29.02 -0.01
C VAL A 706 -1.42 -28.04 -0.12
N ARG A 707 -1.14 -26.77 0.18
CA ARG A 707 -2.02 -25.64 -0.09
C ARG A 707 -1.23 -24.50 -0.72
N THR A 708 -1.90 -23.74 -1.57
CA THR A 708 -1.30 -22.58 -2.25
C THR A 708 -2.16 -21.35 -2.02
N LEU A 709 -1.53 -20.21 -1.76
CA LEU A 709 -2.17 -18.91 -1.59
C LEU A 709 -1.63 -17.96 -2.65
N PHE A 710 -2.54 -17.33 -3.40
CA PHE A 710 -2.21 -16.32 -4.40
C PHE A 710 -2.80 -14.98 -4.02
N SER A 711 -1.94 -13.98 -3.90
CA SER A 711 -2.29 -12.57 -3.96
C SER A 711 -1.76 -11.96 -5.27
N ASP A 712 -2.10 -10.70 -5.54
CA ASP A 712 -1.63 -9.99 -6.73
C ASP A 712 -0.12 -9.67 -6.68
N ASP A 713 0.47 -9.62 -5.48
CA ASP A 713 1.88 -9.29 -5.24
C ASP A 713 2.78 -10.49 -4.93
N LYS A 714 2.21 -11.62 -4.47
CA LYS A 714 2.94 -12.76 -3.95
C LYS A 714 2.21 -14.09 -4.23
N ALA A 715 3.00 -15.15 -4.41
CA ALA A 715 2.51 -16.53 -4.35
C ALA A 715 3.16 -17.28 -3.19
N SER A 716 2.37 -17.99 -2.38
CA SER A 716 2.85 -18.75 -1.22
C SER A 716 2.42 -20.21 -1.32
N PHE A 717 3.36 -21.13 -1.20
CA PHE A 717 3.13 -22.57 -1.24
C PHE A 717 3.46 -23.14 0.13
N VAL A 718 2.50 -23.82 0.77
CA VAL A 718 2.72 -24.50 2.04
C VAL A 718 2.57 -25.99 1.81
N LYS A 719 3.61 -26.74 2.17
CA LYS A 719 3.67 -28.19 2.05
C LYS A 719 4.14 -28.84 3.34
N SER A 720 3.43 -29.85 3.81
CA SER A 720 3.80 -30.63 4.99
C SER A 720 4.12 -32.07 4.58
N VAL A 721 5.25 -32.59 5.04
CA VAL A 721 5.69 -33.98 4.84
C VAL A 721 6.19 -34.51 6.19
N GLY A 722 5.41 -35.38 6.83
CA GLY A 722 5.70 -35.85 8.18
C GLY A 722 5.78 -34.70 9.18
N SER A 723 6.92 -34.55 9.87
CA SER A 723 7.16 -33.47 10.85
C SER A 723 7.86 -32.24 10.26
N LEU A 724 8.09 -32.21 8.93
CA LEU A 724 8.71 -31.07 8.25
C LEU A 724 7.67 -30.34 7.43
N ARG A 725 7.54 -29.04 7.65
CA ARG A 725 6.68 -28.15 6.85
C ARG A 725 7.55 -27.13 6.12
N SER A 726 7.36 -27.01 4.81
CA SER A 726 8.02 -26.03 3.97
C SER A 726 7.04 -24.97 3.49
N GLU A 727 7.46 -23.73 3.53
CA GLU A 727 6.74 -22.58 2.99
C GLU A 727 7.62 -21.90 1.94
N VAL A 728 7.15 -21.81 0.71
CA VAL A 728 7.85 -21.13 -0.40
C VAL A 728 7.07 -19.88 -0.77
N GLU A 729 7.70 -18.72 -0.63
CA GLU A 729 7.12 -17.43 -1.01
C GLU A 729 7.86 -16.87 -2.23
N CYS A 730 7.12 -16.58 -3.30
CA CYS A 730 7.63 -16.04 -4.55
C CYS A 730 7.17 -14.59 -4.73
N ILE A 731 8.12 -13.68 -4.96
CA ILE A 731 7.86 -12.25 -5.22
C ILE A 731 8.66 -11.75 -6.43
N VAL A 732 8.21 -10.64 -7.03
CA VAL A 732 8.99 -9.88 -8.00
C VAL A 732 9.63 -8.67 -7.30
N ILE A 733 10.92 -8.46 -7.54
CA ILE A 733 11.70 -7.38 -6.91
C ILE A 733 11.19 -6.04 -7.44
N SER A 734 10.92 -5.08 -6.56
CA SER A 734 10.41 -3.76 -6.98
C SER A 734 11.53 -2.81 -7.40
N GLU A 735 12.72 -2.96 -6.83
CA GLU A 735 13.89 -2.10 -7.06
C GLU A 735 14.91 -2.72 -8.03
N GLY A 736 14.48 -3.50 -9.02
CA GLY A 736 15.41 -4.14 -9.96
C GLY A 736 14.68 -5.11 -10.88
N ASN A 737 15.40 -5.80 -11.78
CA ASN A 737 14.78 -6.81 -12.63
C ASN A 737 15.11 -8.20 -12.07
N GLY A 738 14.16 -8.80 -11.35
CA GLY A 738 14.37 -10.13 -10.78
C GLY A 738 13.24 -10.64 -9.89
N GLU A 739 13.43 -11.84 -9.37
CA GLU A 739 12.52 -12.54 -8.46
C GLU A 739 13.24 -13.06 -7.22
N GLY A 740 12.49 -13.19 -6.13
CA GLY A 740 12.93 -13.84 -4.90
C GLY A 740 12.04 -15.01 -4.54
N ARG A 741 12.63 -16.15 -4.19
CA ARG A 741 11.95 -17.34 -3.66
C ARG A 741 12.48 -17.66 -2.27
N ARG A 742 11.75 -17.24 -1.23
CA ARG A 742 12.08 -17.52 0.17
C ARG A 742 11.51 -18.87 0.57
N VAL A 743 12.36 -19.75 1.09
CA VAL A 743 11.99 -21.06 1.62
C VAL A 743 12.13 -21.01 3.12
N THR A 744 11.02 -21.16 3.84
CA THR A 744 11.01 -21.32 5.29
C THR A 744 10.73 -22.78 5.63
N LEU A 745 11.65 -23.41 6.36
CA LEU A 745 11.51 -24.78 6.82
C LEU A 745 11.18 -24.77 8.32
N TYR A 746 10.06 -25.38 8.67
CA TYR A 746 9.61 -25.60 10.04
C TYR A 746 9.82 -27.08 10.39
N ASN A 747 10.50 -27.34 11.51
CA ASN A 747 10.63 -28.67 12.05
C ASN A 747 9.75 -28.79 13.29
N ASP A 748 8.56 -29.35 13.10
CA ASP A 748 7.59 -29.61 14.18
C ASP A 748 7.91 -30.91 14.94
N GLY A 749 9.06 -31.53 14.64
CA GLY A 749 9.57 -32.73 15.29
C GLY A 749 10.49 -32.44 16.49
N PRO A 750 10.71 -33.45 17.36
CA PRO A 750 11.52 -33.31 18.57
C PRO A 750 13.04 -33.44 18.34
N VAL A 751 13.49 -33.72 17.11
CA VAL A 751 14.90 -33.94 16.77
C VAL A 751 15.36 -32.96 15.70
N ASP A 752 16.61 -32.50 15.80
CA ASP A 752 17.25 -31.69 14.76
C ASP A 752 17.32 -32.47 13.44
N ARG A 753 16.99 -31.80 12.33
CA ARG A 753 17.11 -32.38 10.99
C ARG A 753 18.14 -31.63 10.15
N HIS A 754 18.85 -32.36 9.30
CA HIS A 754 19.78 -31.79 8.31
C HIS A 754 19.15 -31.95 6.94
N ILE A 755 18.80 -30.82 6.33
CA ILE A 755 18.08 -30.77 5.06
C ILE A 755 19.00 -30.17 4.00
N GLU A 756 19.15 -30.84 2.87
CA GLU A 756 19.71 -30.26 1.66
C GLU A 756 18.60 -29.54 0.89
N VAL A 757 18.77 -28.24 0.67
CA VAL A 757 17.87 -27.40 -0.12
C VAL A 757 18.55 -27.11 -1.46
N THR A 758 17.96 -27.60 -2.55
CA THR A 758 18.53 -27.50 -3.91
C THR A 758 17.58 -26.72 -4.82
N SER A 759 18.00 -25.56 -5.33
CA SER A 759 17.30 -24.85 -6.39
C SER A 759 17.61 -25.47 -7.76
N PHE A 760 16.71 -25.28 -8.72
CA PHE A 760 16.89 -25.71 -10.11
C PHE A 760 16.07 -24.82 -11.05
N ALA A 761 16.70 -24.29 -12.10
CA ALA A 761 16.02 -23.60 -13.20
C ALA A 761 16.71 -23.86 -14.54
N GLU A 762 15.95 -24.10 -15.60
CA GLU A 762 16.46 -24.22 -16.98
C GLU A 762 16.56 -22.84 -17.64
N LEU A 763 17.73 -22.49 -18.18
CA LEU A 763 18.02 -21.13 -18.66
C LEU A 763 17.72 -20.96 -20.16
N VAL A 764 17.24 -19.78 -20.54
CA VAL A 764 17.01 -19.37 -21.94
C VAL A 764 17.71 -18.05 -22.27
N LEU A 765 17.41 -17.00 -21.51
CA LEU A 765 17.94 -15.63 -21.68
C LEU A 765 17.70 -15.02 -23.08
N GLY A 766 16.59 -15.38 -23.74
CA GLY A 766 16.31 -15.01 -25.13
C GLY A 766 14.82 -15.11 -25.47
N SER A 767 14.45 -14.94 -26.75
CA SER A 767 13.04 -15.04 -27.15
C SER A 767 12.52 -16.48 -27.05
N GLU A 768 11.33 -16.63 -26.47
CA GLU A 768 10.68 -17.94 -26.28
C GLU A 768 10.41 -18.64 -27.60
N ALA A 769 9.94 -17.91 -28.62
CA ALA A 769 9.68 -18.45 -29.95
C ALA A 769 10.93 -19.09 -30.59
N SER A 770 12.09 -18.45 -30.42
CA SER A 770 13.36 -18.97 -30.94
C SER A 770 13.83 -20.22 -30.17
N ASP A 771 13.65 -20.23 -28.85
CA ASP A 771 13.98 -21.40 -28.03
C ASP A 771 13.07 -22.59 -28.35
N ASN A 772 11.76 -22.36 -28.48
CA ASN A 772 10.77 -23.39 -28.81
C ASN A 772 10.99 -23.97 -30.22
N ALA A 773 11.37 -23.14 -31.19
CA ALA A 773 11.61 -23.58 -32.57
C ALA A 773 12.85 -24.48 -32.70
N HIS A 774 13.92 -24.23 -31.92
CA HIS A 774 15.12 -25.07 -31.96
C HIS A 774 15.87 -25.09 -30.61
N PRO A 775 15.37 -25.84 -29.60
CA PRO A 775 15.89 -25.83 -28.23
C PRO A 775 17.40 -26.10 -28.14
N ALA A 776 17.88 -27.18 -28.77
CA ALA A 776 19.30 -27.58 -28.71
C ALA A 776 20.25 -26.50 -29.28
N PHE A 777 19.81 -25.73 -30.28
CA PHE A 777 20.61 -24.66 -30.87
C PHE A 777 20.57 -23.40 -30.01
N SER A 778 19.40 -23.06 -29.46
CA SER A 778 19.23 -21.91 -28.56
C SER A 778 20.12 -21.99 -27.32
N LYS A 779 20.27 -23.19 -26.74
CA LYS A 779 21.08 -23.45 -25.55
C LYS A 779 22.57 -23.17 -25.71
N MET A 780 23.12 -23.33 -26.92
CA MET A 780 24.56 -23.13 -27.19
C MET A 780 25.04 -21.68 -27.00
N PHE A 781 24.11 -20.72 -26.95
CA PHE A 781 24.43 -19.30 -26.80
C PHE A 781 24.51 -18.84 -25.35
N VAL A 782 24.21 -19.70 -24.38
CA VAL A 782 24.28 -19.35 -22.96
C VAL A 782 25.60 -19.85 -22.38
N GLU A 783 26.40 -18.91 -21.91
CA GLU A 783 27.63 -19.16 -21.17
C GLU A 783 27.35 -19.02 -19.67
N THR A 784 27.82 -19.96 -18.85
CA THR A 784 27.58 -19.94 -17.40
C THR A 784 28.88 -19.85 -16.62
N GLU A 785 28.86 -19.27 -15.43
CA GLU A 785 30.00 -19.13 -14.53
C GLU A 785 29.54 -19.39 -13.10
N ILE A 786 30.27 -20.25 -12.37
CA ILE A 786 30.03 -20.47 -10.93
C ILE A 786 30.99 -19.58 -10.14
N ALA A 787 30.46 -18.80 -9.20
CA ALA A 787 31.27 -17.96 -8.32
C ALA A 787 32.23 -18.81 -7.45
N ALA A 788 33.37 -18.23 -7.04
CA ALA A 788 34.39 -18.95 -6.27
C ALA A 788 33.89 -19.58 -4.96
N ASN A 789 32.90 -18.95 -4.31
CA ASN A 789 32.25 -19.46 -3.10
C ASN A 789 31.11 -20.46 -3.38
N LYS A 790 30.86 -20.80 -4.66
CA LYS A 790 29.75 -21.62 -5.17
C LYS A 790 28.36 -21.17 -4.70
N GLY A 791 28.24 -19.91 -4.27
CA GLY A 791 26.99 -19.34 -3.76
C GLY A 791 26.17 -18.59 -4.81
N ALA A 792 26.74 -18.39 -5.99
CA ALA A 792 26.10 -17.70 -7.11
C ALA A 792 26.49 -18.36 -8.44
N ILE A 793 25.54 -18.36 -9.38
CA ILE A 793 25.71 -18.78 -10.78
C ILE A 793 25.38 -17.57 -11.64
N PHE A 794 26.31 -17.16 -12.48
CA PHE A 794 26.11 -16.15 -13.50
C PHE A 794 25.86 -16.82 -14.85
N ALA A 795 25.04 -16.20 -15.68
CA ALA A 795 24.81 -16.65 -17.04
C ALA A 795 24.73 -15.44 -17.98
N THR A 796 25.37 -15.53 -19.13
CA THR A 796 25.32 -14.50 -20.18
C THR A 796 24.91 -15.14 -21.49
N ARG A 797 24.09 -14.44 -22.27
CA ARG A 797 23.76 -14.88 -23.62
C ARG A 797 24.65 -14.17 -24.63
N ARG A 798 25.35 -14.95 -25.46
CA ARG A 798 26.08 -14.42 -26.62
C ARG A 798 25.11 -13.99 -27.71
N LYS A 799 25.32 -12.77 -28.21
CA LYS A 799 24.60 -12.22 -29.35
C LYS A 799 24.86 -13.03 -30.61
N ARG A 800 23.81 -13.21 -31.41
CA ARG A 800 23.89 -13.76 -32.77
C ARG A 800 24.15 -12.67 -33.78
N GLU A 801 23.43 -11.57 -33.62
CA GLU A 801 23.47 -10.39 -34.48
C GLU A 801 23.90 -9.17 -33.64
N THR A 802 24.50 -8.16 -34.28
CA THR A 802 25.04 -6.99 -33.57
C THR A 802 23.98 -6.10 -32.93
N ASP A 803 22.72 -6.22 -33.34
CA ASP A 803 21.56 -5.48 -32.84
C ASP A 803 20.83 -6.15 -31.67
N GLU A 804 21.17 -7.40 -31.32
CA GLU A 804 20.60 -8.06 -30.15
C GLU A 804 21.04 -7.36 -28.83
N PRO A 805 20.16 -7.26 -27.82
CA PRO A 805 20.51 -6.68 -26.54
C PRO A 805 21.49 -7.58 -25.77
N ASP A 806 22.36 -6.98 -24.96
CA ASP A 806 23.17 -7.72 -23.98
C ASP A 806 22.27 -8.22 -22.84
N VAL A 807 22.38 -9.50 -22.50
CA VAL A 807 21.58 -10.13 -21.44
C VAL A 807 22.47 -10.94 -20.53
N ALA A 808 22.46 -10.57 -19.26
CA ALA A 808 23.13 -11.28 -18.18
C ALA A 808 22.13 -11.60 -17.05
N MET A 809 22.37 -12.70 -16.35
CA MET A 809 21.57 -13.19 -15.24
C MET A 809 22.48 -13.66 -14.09
N VAL A 810 22.02 -13.49 -12.86
CA VAL A 810 22.60 -14.13 -11.68
C VAL A 810 21.53 -14.87 -10.90
N HIS A 811 21.85 -16.09 -10.46
CA HIS A 811 21.08 -16.87 -9.50
C HIS A 811 21.94 -17.12 -8.26
N PHE A 812 21.51 -16.70 -7.08
CA PHE A 812 22.28 -16.84 -5.84
C PHE A 812 21.39 -17.08 -4.62
N VAL A 813 21.99 -17.49 -3.50
CA VAL A 813 21.29 -17.81 -2.26
C VAL A 813 21.81 -16.99 -1.09
N THR A 814 20.88 -16.38 -0.35
CA THR A 814 21.16 -15.66 0.91
C THR A 814 20.75 -16.53 2.09
N ASP A 815 21.71 -16.77 3.00
CA ASP A 815 21.54 -17.64 4.16
C ASP A 815 21.89 -16.88 5.47
N PRO A 816 20.94 -16.70 6.40
CA PRO A 816 21.18 -16.04 7.68
C PRO A 816 22.16 -16.79 8.60
N SER A 817 22.47 -18.06 8.34
CA SER A 817 23.38 -18.87 9.16
C SER A 817 24.87 -18.62 8.86
N GLY A 818 25.20 -17.91 7.78
CA GLY A 818 26.56 -17.45 7.45
C GLY A 818 27.56 -18.54 7.05
N SER A 819 27.18 -19.82 6.99
CA SER A 819 28.09 -20.89 6.58
C SER A 819 28.17 -21.02 5.05
N THR A 820 29.11 -20.30 4.44
CA THR A 820 29.38 -20.43 2.99
C THR A 820 30.02 -21.77 2.60
N ARG A 821 30.48 -22.58 3.57
CA ARG A 821 31.34 -23.76 3.33
C ARG A 821 30.64 -24.97 2.70
N ASP A 822 29.32 -25.06 2.78
CA ASP A 822 28.53 -26.21 2.29
C ASP A 822 27.72 -25.88 1.02
N ALA A 823 28.30 -25.04 0.15
CA ALA A 823 27.71 -24.66 -1.14
C ALA A 823 28.12 -25.65 -2.24
N GLU A 824 27.14 -26.18 -2.97
CA GLU A 824 27.39 -26.87 -4.23
C GLU A 824 26.61 -26.21 -5.37
N ALA A 825 27.14 -26.26 -6.59
CA ALA A 825 26.53 -25.65 -7.75
C ALA A 825 26.69 -26.55 -8.98
N GLU A 826 25.72 -26.52 -9.90
CA GLU A 826 25.77 -27.20 -11.20
C GLU A 826 25.11 -26.33 -12.26
N THR A 827 25.70 -26.29 -13.45
CA THR A 827 25.13 -25.59 -14.62
C THR A 827 24.94 -26.48 -15.85
N ASP A 828 25.27 -27.77 -15.76
CA ASP A 828 24.92 -28.77 -16.79
C ASP A 828 23.70 -29.60 -16.39
N ARG A 829 22.60 -29.48 -17.13
CA ARG A 829 21.37 -30.25 -16.91
C ARG A 829 21.59 -31.75 -17.09
N ARG A 830 22.49 -32.16 -17.99
CA ARG A 830 22.82 -33.58 -18.21
C ARG A 830 23.50 -34.17 -16.98
N ALA A 831 24.39 -33.41 -16.33
CA ALA A 831 25.04 -33.81 -15.09
C ALA A 831 24.04 -33.84 -13.91
N PHE A 832 23.13 -32.86 -13.84
CA PHE A 832 22.12 -32.78 -12.77
C PHE A 832 21.05 -33.88 -12.86
N ILE A 833 20.39 -34.02 -14.02
CA ILE A 833 19.28 -34.97 -14.21
C ILE A 833 19.81 -36.39 -14.45
N GLY A 834 20.85 -36.53 -15.27
CA GLY A 834 21.33 -37.82 -15.78
C GLY A 834 20.58 -38.27 -17.04
N ARG A 835 21.30 -38.92 -17.97
CA ARG A 835 20.74 -39.39 -19.24
C ARG A 835 19.62 -40.41 -19.01
N GLY A 836 18.50 -40.23 -19.70
CA GLY A 836 17.34 -41.13 -19.66
C GLY A 836 16.51 -41.04 -18.38
N ARG A 837 16.83 -40.10 -17.49
CA ARG A 837 16.08 -39.82 -16.27
C ARG A 837 15.22 -38.57 -16.48
N THR A 838 14.30 -38.35 -15.55
CA THR A 838 13.52 -37.11 -15.48
C THR A 838 13.93 -36.30 -14.25
N ILE A 839 13.48 -35.06 -14.16
CA ILE A 839 13.74 -34.21 -12.98
C ILE A 839 13.22 -34.85 -11.68
N THR A 840 12.22 -35.75 -11.75
CA THR A 840 11.65 -36.47 -10.60
C THR A 840 12.50 -37.64 -10.12
N GLU A 841 13.52 -38.02 -10.89
CA GLU A 841 14.47 -39.11 -10.60
C GLU A 841 15.93 -38.63 -10.82
N ALA A 842 16.18 -37.33 -10.66
CA ALA A 842 17.44 -36.70 -11.01
C ALA A 842 18.64 -37.32 -10.26
N ALA A 843 19.72 -37.58 -11.00
CA ALA A 843 20.97 -38.14 -10.48
C ALA A 843 21.59 -37.32 -9.35
N ALA A 844 21.35 -36.00 -9.33
CA ALA A 844 21.78 -35.11 -8.26
C ALA A 844 21.32 -35.56 -6.86
N PHE A 845 20.22 -36.32 -6.74
CA PHE A 845 19.69 -36.80 -5.46
C PHE A 845 19.99 -38.28 -5.19
N ASP A 846 20.80 -38.95 -6.02
CA ASP A 846 21.26 -40.31 -5.74
C ASP A 846 22.04 -40.35 -4.39
N PRO A 847 22.07 -41.47 -3.68
CA PRO A 847 22.86 -41.63 -2.46
C PRO A 847 24.34 -41.26 -2.68
N GLY A 848 24.85 -40.29 -1.91
CA GLY A 848 26.23 -39.81 -2.01
C GLY A 848 26.55 -38.88 -3.19
N ALA A 849 25.56 -38.50 -4.00
CA ALA A 849 25.77 -37.59 -5.13
C ALA A 849 26.14 -36.16 -4.69
N ARG A 850 27.10 -35.56 -5.40
CA ARG A 850 27.55 -34.17 -5.25
C ARG A 850 27.35 -33.43 -6.56
N LEU A 851 27.07 -32.13 -6.53
CA LEU A 851 27.02 -31.32 -7.74
C LEU A 851 28.44 -31.13 -8.32
N GLY A 852 28.60 -31.36 -9.62
CA GLY A 852 29.91 -31.47 -10.28
C GLY A 852 30.62 -30.13 -10.48
N GLY A 853 29.88 -29.02 -10.47
CA GLY A 853 30.44 -27.69 -10.70
C GLY A 853 30.87 -27.45 -12.14
N HIS A 854 30.22 -28.07 -13.12
CA HIS A 854 30.46 -27.75 -14.52
C HIS A 854 29.98 -26.32 -14.79
N SER A 855 30.74 -25.58 -15.60
CA SER A 855 30.44 -24.20 -16.03
C SER A 855 31.04 -23.91 -17.40
N GLY A 856 30.69 -22.77 -17.99
CA GLY A 856 31.03 -22.38 -19.35
C GLY A 856 29.92 -22.77 -20.33
N PHE A 857 30.28 -23.40 -21.44
CA PHE A 857 29.36 -23.88 -22.48
C PHE A 857 28.98 -25.35 -22.25
N THR A 858 27.99 -25.59 -21.38
CA THR A 858 27.55 -26.95 -20.99
C THR A 858 26.60 -27.62 -21.98
N LEU A 859 26.26 -26.96 -23.11
CA LEU A 859 25.26 -27.37 -24.12
C LEU A 859 23.81 -27.48 -23.62
N ASP A 860 23.59 -27.66 -22.32
CA ASP A 860 22.27 -27.72 -21.68
C ASP A 860 22.27 -26.95 -20.34
N PRO A 861 22.22 -25.61 -20.39
CA PRO A 861 22.48 -24.73 -19.25
C PRO A 861 21.33 -24.74 -18.23
N VAL A 862 21.68 -24.94 -16.96
CA VAL A 862 20.81 -24.77 -15.79
C VAL A 862 21.45 -23.85 -14.75
N ALA A 863 20.65 -23.38 -13.80
CA ALA A 863 21.14 -22.84 -12.54
C ALA A 863 20.65 -23.74 -11.40
N ALA A 864 21.54 -24.49 -10.78
CA ALA A 864 21.24 -25.31 -9.62
C ALA A 864 22.20 -25.03 -8.47
N LEU A 865 21.69 -24.55 -7.33
CA LEU A 865 22.45 -24.30 -6.11
C LEU A 865 21.95 -25.20 -5.00
N ARG A 866 22.87 -25.87 -4.30
CA ARG A 866 22.57 -26.70 -3.13
C ARG A 866 23.20 -26.11 -1.88
N ARG A 867 22.40 -26.07 -0.82
CA ARG A 867 22.80 -25.70 0.55
C ARG A 867 22.37 -26.77 1.52
N GLN A 868 23.27 -27.15 2.42
CA GLN A 868 22.92 -27.99 3.56
C GLN A 868 22.63 -27.11 4.78
N VAL A 869 21.49 -27.32 5.42
CA VAL A 869 21.07 -26.54 6.58
C VAL A 869 20.57 -27.42 7.72
N ARG A 870 20.86 -27.01 8.95
CA ARG A 870 20.32 -27.62 10.15
C ARG A 870 19.02 -26.92 10.53
N VAL A 871 17.92 -27.66 10.57
CA VAL A 871 16.62 -27.20 11.07
C VAL A 871 16.44 -27.74 12.50
N PRO A 872 16.64 -26.92 13.54
CA PRO A 872 16.57 -27.41 14.92
C PRO A 872 15.15 -27.86 15.29
N ALA A 873 15.04 -28.79 16.24
CA ALA A 873 13.75 -29.25 16.76
C ALA A 873 12.86 -28.08 17.23
N ASN A 874 11.58 -28.10 16.85
CA ASN A 874 10.57 -27.07 17.15
C ASN A 874 10.98 -25.64 16.74
N LYS A 875 11.88 -25.50 15.76
CA LYS A 875 12.31 -24.21 15.23
C LYS A 875 12.10 -24.13 13.73
N LYS A 876 12.25 -22.91 13.21
CA LYS A 876 12.26 -22.62 11.79
C LYS A 876 13.56 -21.97 11.35
N ILE A 877 13.89 -22.15 10.08
CA ILE A 877 14.96 -21.42 9.38
C ILE A 877 14.42 -20.93 8.04
N SER A 878 15.05 -19.90 7.48
CA SER A 878 14.68 -19.37 6.16
C SER A 878 15.92 -19.16 5.29
N LEU A 879 15.81 -19.49 4.01
CA LEU A 879 16.80 -19.23 2.96
C LEU A 879 16.09 -18.51 1.82
N THR A 880 16.78 -17.62 1.10
CA THR A 880 16.20 -16.94 -0.05
C THR A 880 17.04 -17.18 -1.29
N PHE A 881 16.41 -17.72 -2.33
CA PHE A 881 17.02 -17.84 -3.66
C PHE A 881 16.58 -16.64 -4.51
N TRP A 882 17.55 -15.90 -5.01
CA TRP A 882 17.34 -14.74 -5.84
C TRP A 882 17.72 -15.04 -7.28
N THR A 883 16.94 -14.54 -8.23
CA THR A 883 17.28 -14.51 -9.65
C THR A 883 17.15 -13.08 -10.14
N ALA A 884 18.24 -12.47 -10.59
CA ALA A 884 18.24 -11.12 -11.13
C ALA A 884 18.82 -11.11 -12.55
N VAL A 885 18.39 -10.15 -13.36
CA VAL A 885 18.83 -9.96 -14.74
C VAL A 885 19.20 -8.50 -15.00
N GLY A 886 20.12 -8.29 -15.92
CA GLY A 886 20.62 -6.97 -16.29
C GLY A 886 21.37 -7.02 -17.61
N ALA A 887 21.84 -5.86 -18.05
CA ALA A 887 22.57 -5.76 -19.31
C ALA A 887 24.01 -6.30 -19.20
N ASN A 888 24.60 -6.30 -18.00
CA ASN A 888 26.02 -6.62 -17.80
C ASN A 888 26.30 -7.11 -16.37
N ARG A 889 27.52 -7.58 -16.14
CA ARG A 889 27.99 -8.11 -14.86
C ARG A 889 27.90 -7.11 -13.71
N ALA A 890 28.20 -5.82 -13.95
CA ALA A 890 28.22 -4.81 -12.90
C ALA A 890 26.83 -4.57 -12.31
N GLU A 891 25.79 -4.52 -13.14
CA GLU A 891 24.39 -4.41 -12.69
C GLU A 891 23.99 -5.61 -11.81
N LEU A 892 24.44 -6.81 -12.16
CA LEU A 892 24.16 -8.02 -11.37
C LEU A 892 24.87 -8.00 -10.02
N GLU A 893 26.11 -7.53 -9.98
CA GLU A 893 26.87 -7.39 -8.73
C GLU A 893 26.25 -6.36 -7.80
N GLU A 894 25.72 -5.26 -8.34
CA GLU A 894 24.95 -4.28 -7.57
C GLU A 894 23.65 -4.88 -7.02
N ALA A 895 22.95 -5.70 -7.82
CA ALA A 895 21.76 -6.41 -7.37
C ALA A 895 22.10 -7.37 -6.22
N ILE A 896 23.19 -8.14 -6.31
CA ILE A 896 23.67 -9.01 -5.23
C ILE A 896 23.97 -8.19 -3.98
N ALA A 897 24.75 -7.11 -4.09
CA ALA A 897 25.12 -6.28 -2.94
C ALA A 897 23.90 -5.73 -2.18
N ARG A 898 22.79 -5.49 -2.88
CA ARG A 898 21.54 -5.00 -2.30
C ARG A 898 20.66 -6.09 -1.68
N LEU A 899 20.70 -7.30 -2.26
CA LEU A 899 19.78 -8.40 -1.95
C LEU A 899 20.40 -9.46 -1.05
N ASP A 900 21.73 -9.52 -0.93
CA ASP A 900 22.45 -10.51 -0.14
C ASP A 900 22.47 -10.20 1.36
N HIS A 901 21.29 -9.87 1.89
CA HIS A 901 21.04 -9.58 3.30
C HIS A 901 19.72 -10.25 3.75
N PRO A 902 19.64 -10.81 4.97
CA PRO A 902 18.44 -11.53 5.43
C PRO A 902 17.14 -10.73 5.38
N GLU A 903 17.21 -9.41 5.59
CA GLU A 903 16.05 -8.51 5.63
C GLU A 903 15.56 -8.10 4.23
N ALA A 904 16.35 -8.33 3.18
CA ALA A 904 16.06 -7.86 1.82
C ALA A 904 14.74 -8.43 1.28
N PHE A 905 14.41 -9.69 1.60
CA PHE A 905 13.16 -10.30 1.15
C PHE A 905 11.93 -9.60 1.74
N ALA A 906 11.93 -9.33 3.04
CA ALA A 906 10.81 -8.66 3.70
C ALA A 906 10.59 -7.25 3.12
N ARG A 907 11.69 -6.52 2.88
CA ARG A 907 11.64 -5.20 2.22
C ARG A 907 11.08 -5.27 0.80
N GLN A 908 11.58 -6.19 -0.04
CA GLN A 908 11.09 -6.32 -1.42
C GLN A 908 9.63 -6.81 -1.48
N ALA A 909 9.21 -7.70 -0.58
CA ALA A 909 7.83 -8.14 -0.47
C ALA A 909 6.88 -6.98 -0.14
N MET A 910 7.25 -6.12 0.83
CA MET A 910 6.48 -4.93 1.18
C MET A 910 6.34 -3.97 -0.02
N LEU A 911 7.44 -3.76 -0.76
CA LEU A 911 7.42 -2.90 -1.95
C LEU A 911 6.56 -3.51 -3.07
N ALA A 912 6.64 -4.82 -3.29
CA ALA A 912 5.82 -5.53 -4.27
C ALA A 912 4.33 -5.42 -3.95
N TRP A 913 3.96 -5.62 -2.68
CA TRP A 913 2.60 -5.43 -2.18
C TRP A 913 2.08 -4.01 -2.41
N THR A 914 2.87 -3.01 -2.00
CA THR A 914 2.50 -1.59 -2.16
C THR A 914 2.29 -1.25 -3.64
N ARG A 915 3.20 -1.69 -4.52
CA ARG A 915 3.12 -1.46 -5.97
C ARG A 915 1.88 -2.10 -6.58
N SER A 916 1.59 -3.35 -6.22
CA SER A 916 0.40 -4.09 -6.67
C SER A 916 -0.89 -3.31 -6.34
N GLN A 917 -1.03 -2.86 -5.09
CA GLN A 917 -2.19 -2.08 -4.63
C GLN A 917 -2.37 -0.78 -5.42
N VAL A 918 -1.29 -0.02 -5.62
CA VAL A 918 -1.30 1.24 -6.37
C VAL A 918 -1.68 1.03 -7.83
N GLN A 919 -1.13 0.00 -8.49
CA GLN A 919 -1.44 -0.29 -9.88
C GLN A 919 -2.89 -0.74 -10.08
N THR A 920 -3.40 -1.62 -9.21
CA THR A 920 -4.78 -2.11 -9.29
C THR A 920 -5.80 -0.98 -9.10
N ARG A 921 -5.56 -0.07 -8.15
CA ARG A 921 -6.41 1.12 -7.96
C ARG A 921 -6.38 2.07 -9.15
N HIS A 922 -5.22 2.28 -9.78
CA HIS A 922 -5.10 3.15 -10.96
C HIS A 922 -5.89 2.63 -12.17
N LEU A 923 -6.03 1.32 -12.30
CA LEU A 923 -6.84 0.68 -13.34
C LEU A 923 -8.34 0.71 -13.05
N GLY A 924 -8.75 1.26 -11.89
CA GLY A 924 -10.14 1.28 -11.44
C GLY A 924 -10.68 -0.12 -11.14
N LEU A 925 -9.82 -1.05 -10.73
CA LEU A 925 -10.17 -2.41 -10.34
C LEU A 925 -10.16 -2.54 -8.81
N SER A 926 -11.11 -3.30 -8.25
CA SER A 926 -11.03 -3.75 -6.87
C SER A 926 -10.03 -4.92 -6.74
N LEU A 927 -9.65 -5.27 -5.50
CA LEU A 927 -8.79 -6.44 -5.26
C LEU A 927 -9.48 -7.75 -5.66
N ALA A 928 -10.81 -7.83 -5.48
CA ALA A 928 -11.61 -8.95 -5.95
C ALA A 928 -11.61 -9.03 -7.49
N ASP A 929 -11.71 -7.89 -8.19
CA ASP A 929 -11.60 -7.87 -9.66
C ASP A 929 -10.23 -8.38 -10.12
N ALA A 930 -9.15 -7.93 -9.50
CA ALA A 930 -7.79 -8.40 -9.83
C ALA A 930 -7.65 -9.92 -9.63
N ALA A 931 -8.17 -10.47 -8.53
CA ALA A 931 -8.19 -11.92 -8.29
C ALA A 931 -8.97 -12.68 -9.39
N ASN A 932 -10.10 -12.14 -9.84
CA ASN A 932 -10.91 -12.75 -10.90
C ASN A 932 -10.25 -12.64 -12.28
N VAL A 933 -9.54 -11.54 -12.58
CA VAL A 933 -8.77 -11.42 -13.83
C VAL A 933 -7.64 -12.46 -13.89
N GLN A 934 -7.05 -12.82 -12.75
CA GLN A 934 -6.07 -13.91 -12.68
C GLN A 934 -6.69 -15.28 -12.99
N ASN A 935 -7.99 -15.50 -12.71
CA ASN A 935 -8.71 -16.70 -13.17
C ASN A 935 -8.88 -16.70 -14.70
N LEU A 936 -9.20 -15.55 -15.30
CA LEU A 936 -9.24 -15.41 -16.76
C LEU A 936 -7.88 -15.68 -17.41
N ALA A 937 -6.78 -15.21 -16.78
CA ALA A 937 -5.42 -15.39 -17.29
C ALA A 937 -5.07 -16.87 -17.53
N ARG A 938 -5.54 -17.79 -16.67
CA ARG A 938 -5.36 -19.25 -16.85
C ARG A 938 -5.83 -19.72 -18.22
N TYR A 939 -7.02 -19.32 -18.67
CA TYR A 939 -7.60 -19.75 -19.95
C TYR A 939 -6.88 -19.18 -21.16
N LEU A 940 -6.19 -18.05 -20.99
CA LEU A 940 -5.36 -17.44 -22.02
C LEU A 940 -3.96 -18.04 -22.03
N ILE A 941 -3.42 -18.47 -20.88
CA ILE A 941 -2.12 -19.12 -20.75
C ILE A 941 -2.16 -20.57 -21.22
N TYR A 942 -3.18 -21.34 -20.82
CA TYR A 942 -3.36 -22.74 -21.17
C TYR A 942 -4.48 -22.91 -22.21
N PRO A 943 -4.35 -23.86 -23.15
CA PRO A 943 -5.39 -24.15 -24.14
C PRO A 943 -6.54 -24.96 -23.51
N ASP A 944 -7.26 -24.36 -22.57
CA ASP A 944 -8.38 -24.97 -21.84
C ASP A 944 -9.66 -24.99 -22.72
N PRO A 945 -10.43 -26.09 -22.77
CA PRO A 945 -11.57 -26.22 -23.68
C PRO A 945 -12.81 -25.43 -23.24
N PHE A 946 -12.96 -25.06 -21.96
CA PHE A 946 -14.25 -24.61 -21.42
C PHE A 946 -14.64 -23.16 -21.78
N LEU A 947 -13.70 -22.33 -22.23
CA LEU A 947 -13.96 -20.99 -22.78
C LEU A 947 -13.67 -20.87 -24.28
N ARG A 948 -13.39 -22.00 -24.94
CA ARG A 948 -13.19 -22.09 -26.39
C ARG A 948 -14.47 -22.59 -27.08
N LEU A 949 -14.47 -22.53 -28.41
CA LEU A 949 -15.50 -23.22 -29.18
C LEU A 949 -15.42 -24.75 -28.99
N PRO A 950 -16.54 -25.48 -29.18
CA PRO A 950 -16.54 -26.93 -29.20
C PRO A 950 -15.55 -27.50 -30.23
N ALA A 951 -14.98 -28.67 -29.93
CA ALA A 951 -13.92 -29.28 -30.75
C ALA A 951 -14.31 -29.49 -32.23
N GLU A 952 -15.56 -29.87 -32.51
CA GLU A 952 -16.08 -30.02 -33.87
C GLU A 952 -16.12 -28.68 -34.65
N SER A 953 -16.45 -27.58 -33.96
CA SER A 953 -16.45 -26.24 -34.53
C SER A 953 -15.03 -25.74 -34.78
N ILE A 954 -14.09 -26.04 -33.89
CA ILE A 954 -12.66 -25.76 -34.11
C ILE A 954 -12.17 -26.54 -35.33
N ALA A 955 -12.39 -27.86 -35.38
CA ALA A 955 -11.91 -28.71 -36.46
C ALA A 955 -12.44 -28.30 -37.84
N SER A 956 -13.71 -27.88 -37.92
CA SER A 956 -14.33 -27.42 -39.16
C SER A 956 -14.01 -25.97 -39.55
N GLY A 957 -13.62 -25.14 -38.57
CA GLY A 957 -13.35 -23.70 -38.76
C GLY A 957 -11.87 -23.32 -38.81
N LEU A 958 -10.95 -24.21 -38.44
CA LEU A 958 -9.52 -23.93 -38.35
C LEU A 958 -8.90 -23.74 -39.74
N GLY A 959 -8.50 -22.50 -40.03
CA GLY A 959 -7.79 -22.12 -41.25
C GLY A 959 -6.27 -21.95 -41.05
N ARG A 960 -5.59 -21.49 -42.10
CA ARG A 960 -4.18 -21.07 -42.01
C ARG A 960 -4.08 -19.80 -41.17
N GLN A 961 -3.00 -19.63 -40.41
CA GLN A 961 -2.73 -18.41 -39.65
C GLN A 961 -2.85 -17.14 -40.50
N SER A 962 -2.37 -17.18 -41.75
CA SER A 962 -2.48 -16.06 -42.70
C SER A 962 -3.91 -15.66 -43.06
N GLY A 963 -4.92 -16.47 -42.73
CA GLY A 963 -6.34 -16.12 -42.85
C GLY A 963 -6.78 -15.02 -41.88
N LEU A 964 -5.99 -14.70 -40.85
CA LEU A 964 -6.23 -13.61 -39.90
C LEU A 964 -5.67 -12.27 -40.38
N TRP A 965 -4.64 -12.27 -41.23
CA TRP A 965 -3.94 -11.06 -41.66
C TRP A 965 -4.81 -9.99 -42.34
N PRO A 966 -5.90 -10.31 -43.08
CA PRO A 966 -6.85 -9.30 -43.57
C PRO A 966 -7.47 -8.44 -42.46
N THR A 967 -7.49 -8.93 -41.22
CA THR A 967 -7.97 -8.20 -40.04
C THR A 967 -6.86 -7.52 -39.24
N SER A 968 -5.61 -7.52 -39.75
CA SER A 968 -4.40 -7.04 -39.08
C SER A 968 -3.99 -7.79 -37.80
N ILE A 969 -4.57 -8.98 -37.56
CA ILE A 969 -4.21 -9.86 -36.45
C ILE A 969 -3.14 -10.85 -36.95
N SER A 970 -2.01 -10.96 -36.24
CA SER A 970 -0.92 -11.87 -36.65
C SER A 970 -1.23 -13.33 -36.37
N GLY A 971 -1.90 -13.61 -35.24
CA GLY A 971 -2.20 -14.95 -34.73
C GLY A 971 -1.11 -15.56 -33.86
N ASP A 972 -0.06 -14.81 -33.52
CA ASP A 972 1.06 -15.28 -32.68
C ASP A 972 0.76 -15.20 -31.18
N PHE A 973 -0.11 -14.29 -30.77
CA PHE A 973 -0.48 -14.06 -29.37
C PHE A 973 -1.81 -14.76 -29.01
N PRO A 974 -2.03 -15.12 -27.74
CA PRO A 974 -3.34 -15.60 -27.29
C PRO A 974 -4.43 -14.57 -27.57
N ILE A 975 -5.50 -15.00 -28.24
CA ILE A 975 -6.63 -14.13 -28.58
C ILE A 975 -7.74 -14.25 -27.52
N PHE A 976 -8.12 -13.10 -26.96
CA PHE A 976 -9.32 -12.90 -26.14
C PHE A 976 -10.40 -12.21 -26.99
N LEU A 977 -11.42 -12.97 -27.38
CA LEU A 977 -12.46 -12.53 -28.30
C LEU A 977 -13.78 -12.25 -27.56
N VAL A 978 -14.33 -11.05 -27.72
CA VAL A 978 -15.65 -10.66 -27.21
C VAL A 978 -16.57 -10.29 -28.38
N ARG A 979 -17.71 -10.97 -28.46
CA ARG A 979 -18.76 -10.70 -29.46
C ARG A 979 -19.86 -9.85 -28.84
N ILE A 980 -20.18 -8.73 -29.49
CA ILE A 980 -21.20 -7.77 -29.05
C ILE A 980 -22.23 -7.54 -30.16
N GLY A 981 -23.51 -7.49 -29.79
CA GLY A 981 -24.61 -7.24 -30.73
C GLY A 981 -25.59 -6.16 -30.30
N ASP A 982 -25.37 -5.52 -29.15
CA ASP A 982 -26.24 -4.49 -28.57
C ASP A 982 -25.39 -3.41 -27.87
N VAL A 983 -25.85 -2.15 -27.93
CA VAL A 983 -25.24 -0.99 -27.27
C VAL A 983 -25.39 -1.06 -25.75
N ALA A 984 -26.43 -1.71 -25.24
CA ALA A 984 -26.65 -1.89 -23.80
C ALA A 984 -25.49 -2.67 -23.12
N ASP A 985 -24.77 -3.48 -23.88
CA ASP A 985 -23.69 -4.34 -23.38
C ASP A 985 -22.29 -3.69 -23.41
N LEU A 986 -22.19 -2.40 -23.75
CA LEU A 986 -20.90 -1.71 -23.92
C LEU A 986 -20.03 -1.71 -22.64
N GLU A 987 -20.63 -1.72 -21.45
CA GLU A 987 -19.87 -1.76 -20.20
C GLU A 987 -19.08 -3.07 -20.05
N ILE A 988 -19.57 -4.19 -20.61
CA ILE A 988 -18.84 -5.48 -20.62
C ILE A 988 -17.56 -5.36 -21.46
N VAL A 989 -17.63 -4.66 -22.59
CA VAL A 989 -16.45 -4.38 -23.43
C VAL A 989 -15.49 -3.43 -22.72
N ALA A 990 -16.00 -2.39 -22.06
CA ALA A 990 -15.18 -1.49 -21.26
C ALA A 990 -14.46 -2.22 -20.11
N GLN A 991 -15.15 -3.15 -19.45
CA GLN A 991 -14.57 -4.01 -18.42
C GLN A 991 -13.48 -4.93 -18.99
N ALA A 992 -13.72 -5.58 -20.13
CA ALA A 992 -12.73 -6.42 -20.80
C ALA A 992 -11.44 -5.64 -21.18
N LEU A 993 -11.57 -4.38 -21.60
CA LEU A 993 -10.43 -3.51 -21.88
C LEU A 993 -9.59 -3.23 -20.61
N ARG A 994 -10.23 -3.02 -19.45
CA ARG A 994 -9.50 -2.86 -18.16
C ARG A 994 -8.76 -4.15 -17.78
N PHE A 995 -9.35 -5.32 -18.06
CA PHE A 995 -8.71 -6.62 -17.81
C PHE A 995 -7.50 -6.86 -18.72
N GLN A 996 -7.62 -6.49 -20.00
CA GLN A 996 -6.51 -6.50 -20.95
C GLN A 996 -5.36 -5.61 -20.46
N GLU A 997 -5.67 -4.42 -19.97
CA GLU A 997 -4.68 -3.49 -19.43
C GLU A 997 -4.00 -4.02 -18.16
N TYR A 998 -4.75 -4.64 -17.26
CA TYR A 998 -4.22 -5.32 -16.08
C TYR A 998 -3.26 -6.46 -16.46
N MET A 999 -3.64 -7.35 -17.36
CA MET A 999 -2.79 -8.45 -17.82
C MET A 999 -1.50 -7.93 -18.47
N ARG A 1000 -1.60 -6.90 -19.30
CA ARG A 1000 -0.43 -6.26 -19.92
C ARG A 1000 0.50 -5.64 -18.88
N ALA A 1001 -0.04 -4.96 -17.86
CA ALA A 1001 0.76 -4.43 -16.75
C ALA A 1001 1.45 -5.53 -15.93
N ARG A 1002 0.91 -6.75 -15.95
CA ARG A 1002 1.51 -7.95 -15.35
C ARG A 1002 2.46 -8.72 -16.30
N GLY A 1003 2.79 -8.18 -17.47
CA GLY A 1003 3.71 -8.79 -18.43
C GLY A 1003 3.08 -9.89 -19.30
N MET A 1004 1.74 -9.98 -19.30
CA MET A 1004 1.00 -10.92 -20.14
C MET A 1004 0.43 -10.21 -21.37
N MET A 1005 1.05 -10.47 -22.52
CA MET A 1005 0.62 -9.94 -23.81
C MET A 1005 -0.45 -10.84 -24.44
N ILE A 1006 -1.58 -10.25 -24.81
CA ILE A 1006 -2.71 -10.90 -25.47
C ILE A 1006 -3.29 -9.98 -26.55
N ASP A 1007 -3.88 -10.57 -27.58
CA ASP A 1007 -4.67 -9.87 -28.59
C ASP A 1007 -6.12 -9.81 -28.13
N PHE A 1008 -6.62 -8.61 -27.80
CA PHE A 1008 -8.02 -8.39 -27.45
C PHE A 1008 -8.82 -7.97 -28.68
N VAL A 1009 -9.84 -8.76 -29.01
CA VAL A 1009 -10.62 -8.59 -30.25
C VAL A 1009 -12.09 -8.43 -29.90
N VAL A 1010 -12.69 -7.32 -30.32
CA VAL A 1010 -14.13 -7.07 -30.21
C VAL A 1010 -14.75 -7.24 -31.58
N VAL A 1011 -15.73 -8.12 -31.73
CA VAL A 1011 -16.48 -8.30 -32.97
C VAL A 1011 -17.90 -7.78 -32.81
N ASN A 1012 -18.24 -6.77 -33.61
CA ASN A 1012 -19.59 -6.25 -33.72
C ASN A 1012 -20.43 -7.14 -34.66
N GLU A 1013 -21.45 -7.79 -34.10
CA GLU A 1013 -22.38 -8.71 -34.78
C GLU A 1013 -23.78 -8.11 -34.96
N GLN A 1014 -23.96 -6.81 -34.74
CA GLN A 1014 -25.24 -6.15 -34.92
C GLN A 1014 -25.70 -6.17 -36.40
N ALA A 1015 -27.01 -6.22 -36.64
CA ALA A 1015 -27.58 -6.19 -37.97
C ALA A 1015 -27.41 -4.81 -38.64
N SER A 1016 -27.18 -4.81 -39.96
CA SER A 1016 -26.65 -3.71 -40.79
C SER A 1016 -27.37 -2.34 -40.69
N SER A 1017 -28.62 -2.27 -40.20
CA SER A 1017 -29.37 -1.01 -40.09
C SER A 1017 -28.94 -0.10 -38.93
N TYR A 1018 -28.22 -0.61 -37.92
CA TYR A 1018 -27.78 0.15 -36.73
C TYR A 1018 -26.29 -0.03 -36.39
N VAL A 1019 -25.51 -0.70 -37.25
CA VAL A 1019 -24.10 -1.07 -37.00
C VAL A 1019 -23.20 0.12 -36.74
N GLN A 1020 -23.45 1.27 -37.38
CA GLN A 1020 -22.54 2.42 -37.33
C GLN A 1020 -22.43 3.03 -35.92
N ASP A 1021 -23.53 3.12 -35.17
CA ASP A 1021 -23.52 3.74 -33.84
C ASP A 1021 -22.76 2.87 -32.82
N LEU A 1022 -23.06 1.57 -32.79
CA LEU A 1022 -22.35 0.62 -31.93
C LEU A 1022 -20.87 0.52 -32.33
N GLN A 1023 -20.57 0.47 -33.63
CA GLN A 1023 -19.19 0.42 -34.10
C GLN A 1023 -18.40 1.65 -33.63
N ARG A 1024 -18.96 2.85 -33.77
CA ARG A 1024 -18.31 4.09 -33.34
C ARG A 1024 -18.06 4.11 -31.84
N ALA A 1025 -19.01 3.60 -31.04
CA ALA A 1025 -18.84 3.49 -29.59
C ALA A 1025 -17.73 2.49 -29.21
N VAL A 1026 -17.69 1.32 -29.85
CA VAL A 1026 -16.62 0.31 -29.63
C VAL A 1026 -15.26 0.86 -30.06
N GLU A 1027 -15.17 1.52 -31.22
CA GLU A 1027 -13.94 2.16 -31.69
C GLU A 1027 -13.46 3.23 -30.71
N THR A 1028 -14.37 4.07 -30.21
CA THR A 1028 -14.05 5.11 -29.21
C THR A 1028 -13.49 4.50 -27.93
N LEU A 1029 -14.10 3.42 -27.40
CA LEU A 1029 -13.58 2.71 -26.22
C LEU A 1029 -12.19 2.12 -26.48
N CYS A 1030 -12.00 1.45 -27.62
CA CYS A 1030 -10.73 0.87 -28.02
C CYS A 1030 -9.64 1.92 -28.25
N GLU A 1031 -9.96 3.07 -28.87
CA GLU A 1031 -9.04 4.18 -29.07
C GLU A 1031 -8.64 4.84 -27.76
N ASN A 1032 -9.60 5.11 -26.86
CA ASN A 1032 -9.31 5.63 -25.54
C ASN A 1032 -8.38 4.70 -24.74
N SER A 1033 -8.61 3.39 -24.82
CA SER A 1033 -7.72 2.39 -24.24
C SER A 1033 -6.32 2.42 -24.89
N ARG A 1034 -6.23 2.51 -26.22
CA ARG A 1034 -4.94 2.62 -26.94
C ARG A 1034 -4.16 3.89 -26.55
N LEU A 1035 -4.85 4.99 -26.24
CA LEU A 1035 -4.23 6.27 -25.86
C LEU A 1035 -3.78 6.33 -24.39
N ARG A 1036 -4.48 5.64 -23.47
CA ARG A 1036 -4.24 5.71 -22.01
C ARG A 1036 -2.94 5.07 -21.50
N GLY A 1037 -2.11 4.44 -22.34
CA GLY A 1037 -0.82 3.92 -21.86
C GLY A 1037 0.27 3.73 -22.92
N LYS A 1038 0.85 4.87 -23.32
CA LYS A 1038 2.05 4.96 -24.17
C LYS A 1038 3.33 4.39 -23.53
N GLU A 1039 3.33 4.16 -22.21
CA GLU A 1039 4.52 3.74 -21.43
C GLU A 1039 4.98 2.30 -21.69
N LEU A 1040 4.11 1.42 -22.23
CA LEU A 1040 4.38 -0.01 -22.47
C LEU A 1040 4.56 -0.35 -23.96
N GLY A 1041 5.00 0.62 -24.78
CA GLY A 1041 5.19 0.45 -26.23
C GLY A 1041 3.90 0.57 -27.07
N PRO A 1042 3.97 0.42 -28.41
CA PRO A 1042 2.81 0.57 -29.28
C PRO A 1042 1.71 -0.47 -28.94
N ARG A 1043 0.49 -0.01 -28.68
CA ARG A 1043 -0.67 -0.86 -28.32
C ARG A 1043 -1.36 -1.46 -29.57
N GLN A 1044 -0.61 -2.23 -30.37
CA GLN A 1044 -1.13 -2.91 -31.58
C GLN A 1044 -1.99 -4.17 -31.28
N HIS A 1045 -2.41 -4.39 -30.02
CA HIS A 1045 -3.06 -5.64 -29.57
C HIS A 1045 -4.55 -5.48 -29.18
N ILE A 1046 -5.19 -4.40 -29.62
CA ILE A 1046 -6.62 -4.14 -29.42
C ILE A 1046 -7.24 -3.96 -30.79
N PHE A 1047 -8.19 -4.83 -31.15
CA PHE A 1047 -8.80 -4.88 -32.47
C PHE A 1047 -10.32 -4.73 -32.35
N ALA A 1048 -10.90 -3.80 -33.11
CA ALA A 1048 -12.34 -3.63 -33.24
C ALA A 1048 -12.73 -4.03 -34.67
N LEU A 1049 -13.47 -5.14 -34.81
CA LEU A 1049 -13.81 -5.74 -36.09
C LEU A 1049 -15.33 -5.76 -36.30
N ARG A 1050 -15.72 -5.72 -37.57
CA ARG A 1050 -17.13 -5.80 -37.99
C ARG A 1050 -17.42 -7.12 -38.66
N ARG A 1051 -18.47 -7.82 -38.22
CA ARG A 1051 -18.84 -9.12 -38.77
C ARG A 1051 -19.21 -9.07 -40.25
N ASP A 1052 -19.85 -7.99 -40.70
CA ASP A 1052 -20.35 -7.83 -42.08
C ASP A 1052 -19.24 -7.55 -43.11
N LEU A 1053 -18.05 -7.15 -42.66
CA LEU A 1053 -16.87 -6.91 -43.52
C LEU A 1053 -15.91 -8.11 -43.59
N MET A 1054 -16.19 -9.17 -42.81
CA MET A 1054 -15.37 -10.39 -42.77
C MET A 1054 -16.02 -11.51 -43.59
N ASP A 1055 -15.21 -12.19 -44.41
CA ASP A 1055 -15.67 -13.42 -45.06
C ASP A 1055 -15.85 -14.55 -44.02
N GLU A 1056 -16.59 -15.60 -44.42
CA GLU A 1056 -16.93 -16.70 -43.52
C GLU A 1056 -15.70 -17.48 -43.06
N ALA A 1057 -14.67 -17.58 -43.91
CA ALA A 1057 -13.46 -18.34 -43.63
C ALA A 1057 -12.58 -17.64 -42.57
N THR A 1058 -12.37 -16.33 -42.70
CA THR A 1058 -11.63 -15.51 -41.74
C THR A 1058 -12.35 -15.47 -40.40
N TYR A 1059 -13.67 -15.29 -40.38
CA TYR A 1059 -14.44 -15.28 -39.13
C TYR A 1059 -14.38 -16.63 -38.39
N LYS A 1060 -14.55 -17.75 -39.10
CA LYS A 1060 -14.39 -19.10 -38.50
C LYS A 1060 -12.97 -19.35 -38.01
N THR A 1061 -11.96 -18.89 -38.74
CA THR A 1061 -10.55 -19.01 -38.35
C THR A 1061 -10.27 -18.22 -37.07
N LEU A 1062 -10.78 -16.99 -36.95
CA LEU A 1062 -10.66 -16.16 -35.74
C LEU A 1062 -11.27 -16.85 -34.52
N LEU A 1063 -12.49 -17.36 -34.66
CA LEU A 1063 -13.19 -18.06 -33.58
C LEU A 1063 -12.47 -19.36 -33.15
N ALA A 1064 -11.98 -20.15 -34.11
CA ALA A 1064 -11.28 -21.40 -33.84
C ALA A 1064 -9.91 -21.18 -33.18
N THR A 1065 -9.23 -20.09 -33.56
CA THR A 1065 -7.89 -19.73 -33.03
C THR A 1065 -7.97 -19.12 -31.63
N ALA A 1066 -9.04 -18.41 -31.31
CA ALA A 1066 -9.23 -17.78 -30.01
C ALA A 1066 -9.20 -18.78 -28.84
N ARG A 1067 -8.51 -18.38 -27.76
CA ARG A 1067 -8.41 -19.16 -26.51
C ARG A 1067 -9.56 -18.86 -25.56
N VAL A 1068 -10.12 -17.67 -25.66
CA VAL A 1068 -11.33 -17.27 -24.93
C VAL A 1068 -12.30 -16.63 -25.93
N VAL A 1069 -13.52 -17.16 -26.02
CA VAL A 1069 -14.59 -16.65 -26.88
C VAL A 1069 -15.82 -16.38 -26.03
N LEU A 1070 -16.10 -15.10 -25.78
CA LEU A 1070 -17.27 -14.68 -25.00
C LEU A 1070 -18.31 -14.01 -25.91
N HIS A 1071 -19.56 -14.00 -25.46
CA HIS A 1071 -20.63 -13.24 -26.08
C HIS A 1071 -21.36 -12.43 -25.00
N THR A 1072 -21.60 -11.15 -25.24
CA THR A 1072 -22.16 -10.24 -24.21
C THR A 1072 -23.56 -10.66 -23.73
N ARG A 1073 -24.41 -11.15 -24.65
CA ARG A 1073 -25.74 -11.73 -24.32
C ARG A 1073 -25.71 -12.91 -23.33
N ASN A 1074 -24.55 -13.53 -23.10
CA ASN A 1074 -24.44 -14.62 -22.13
C ASN A 1074 -24.19 -14.12 -20.70
N GLY A 1075 -24.33 -12.82 -20.40
CA GLY A 1075 -24.06 -12.24 -19.09
C GLY A 1075 -22.66 -11.63 -18.99
N THR A 1076 -22.26 -11.25 -17.78
CA THR A 1076 -20.96 -10.61 -17.56
C THR A 1076 -19.81 -11.59 -17.86
N ILE A 1077 -18.58 -11.08 -17.91
CA ILE A 1077 -17.39 -11.90 -18.14
C ILE A 1077 -17.24 -12.93 -17.01
N PHE A 1078 -17.47 -12.52 -15.76
CA PHE A 1078 -17.34 -13.40 -14.60
C PHE A 1078 -18.44 -14.48 -14.55
N ASP A 1079 -19.68 -14.18 -14.94
CA ASP A 1079 -20.76 -15.19 -15.06
C ASP A 1079 -20.42 -16.30 -16.08
N GLN A 1080 -19.66 -15.95 -17.13
CA GLN A 1080 -19.20 -16.89 -18.14
C GLN A 1080 -18.03 -17.75 -17.62
N ILE A 1081 -17.11 -17.17 -16.85
CA ILE A 1081 -16.00 -17.89 -16.21
C ILE A 1081 -16.53 -18.87 -15.15
N GLU A 1082 -17.44 -18.44 -14.28
CA GLU A 1082 -18.01 -19.29 -13.22
C GLU A 1082 -18.70 -20.53 -13.80
N ARG A 1083 -19.46 -20.37 -14.89
CA ARG A 1083 -20.06 -21.51 -15.60
C ARG A 1083 -19.02 -22.44 -16.24
N ALA A 1084 -17.94 -21.89 -16.78
CA ALA A 1084 -16.85 -22.69 -17.34
C ALA A 1084 -16.13 -23.50 -16.26
N GLU A 1085 -15.91 -22.92 -15.08
CA GLU A 1085 -15.33 -23.63 -13.93
C GLU A 1085 -16.26 -24.72 -13.39
N ALA A 1086 -17.57 -24.42 -13.27
CA ALA A 1086 -18.56 -25.42 -12.88
C ALA A 1086 -18.61 -26.60 -13.85
N ALA A 1087 -18.58 -26.35 -15.16
CA ALA A 1087 -18.52 -27.39 -16.18
C ALA A 1087 -17.21 -28.21 -16.11
N ALA A 1088 -16.08 -27.54 -15.84
CA ALA A 1088 -14.79 -28.20 -15.67
C ALA A 1088 -14.75 -29.13 -14.46
N LEU A 1089 -15.31 -28.69 -13.33
CA LEU A 1089 -15.44 -29.51 -12.12
C LEU A 1089 -16.33 -30.72 -12.37
N GLN A 1090 -17.49 -30.54 -13.00
CA GLN A 1090 -18.39 -31.64 -13.35
C GLN A 1090 -17.73 -32.66 -14.28
N ALA A 1091 -17.00 -32.21 -15.31
CA ALA A 1091 -16.28 -33.09 -16.22
C ALA A 1091 -15.16 -33.86 -15.50
N ARG A 1092 -14.43 -33.21 -14.59
CA ARG A 1092 -13.40 -33.85 -13.76
C ARG A 1092 -14.01 -34.92 -12.85
N ASP A 1093 -15.10 -34.60 -12.18
CA ASP A 1093 -15.73 -35.49 -11.21
C ASP A 1093 -16.42 -36.69 -11.92
N ALA A 1094 -16.94 -36.50 -13.14
CA ALA A 1094 -17.45 -37.59 -13.97
C ALA A 1094 -16.36 -38.58 -14.42
N LEU A 1095 -15.11 -38.13 -14.56
CA LEU A 1095 -13.96 -38.98 -14.87
C LEU A 1095 -13.44 -39.76 -13.64
N GLN A 1096 -13.90 -39.42 -12.42
CA GLN A 1096 -13.63 -40.21 -11.22
C GLN A 1096 -14.77 -41.24 -11.03
N PRO A 1097 -14.56 -42.53 -11.32
CA PRO A 1097 -15.64 -43.51 -11.21
C PRO A 1097 -16.16 -43.59 -9.76
N ALA A 1098 -17.48 -43.46 -9.61
CA ALA A 1098 -18.25 -43.52 -8.35
C ALA A 1098 -18.18 -44.86 -7.57
N GLY A 1099 -17.22 -45.73 -7.90
CA GLY A 1099 -17.00 -47.04 -7.30
C GLY A 1099 -15.53 -47.36 -7.02
N ALA A 1100 -14.59 -46.43 -7.19
CA ALA A 1100 -13.20 -46.62 -6.75
C ALA A 1100 -13.03 -46.44 -5.24
N ALA A 1101 -13.92 -47.04 -4.44
CA ALA A 1101 -13.58 -47.38 -3.07
C ALA A 1101 -12.46 -48.43 -3.14
N ALA A 1102 -11.25 -48.02 -2.77
CA ALA A 1102 -10.07 -48.88 -2.67
C ALA A 1102 -9.53 -49.49 -3.99
N LEU A 1103 -9.27 -48.66 -5.01
CA LEU A 1103 -7.96 -48.82 -5.64
C LEU A 1103 -6.95 -48.48 -4.55
N ARG A 1104 -6.47 -49.51 -3.83
CA ARG A 1104 -5.36 -49.40 -2.89
C ARG A 1104 -4.37 -48.43 -3.52
N GLU A 1105 -3.97 -47.38 -2.78
CA GLU A 1105 -2.71 -46.71 -3.08
C GLU A 1105 -1.74 -47.84 -3.44
N PRO A 1106 -1.12 -47.84 -4.64
CA PRO A 1106 -0.09 -48.82 -4.90
C PRO A 1106 0.84 -48.65 -3.72
N SER A 1107 0.85 -49.65 -2.83
CA SER A 1107 1.71 -49.59 -1.67
C SER A 1107 3.06 -49.24 -2.27
N PRO A 1108 3.80 -48.24 -1.74
CA PRO A 1108 5.20 -48.16 -2.09
C PRO A 1108 5.69 -49.60 -1.94
N PRO A 1109 6.46 -50.15 -2.90
CA PRO A 1109 7.11 -51.40 -2.59
C PRO A 1109 7.66 -51.17 -1.19
N ALA A 1110 7.33 -52.04 -0.24
CA ALA A 1110 7.99 -52.00 1.05
C ALA A 1110 9.48 -51.79 0.75
N PRO A 1111 10.30 -51.26 1.66
CA PRO A 1111 11.68 -51.65 1.62
C PRO A 1111 11.72 -53.19 1.85
N GLN A 1112 11.32 -53.99 0.86
CA GLN A 1112 12.22 -54.95 0.29
C GLN A 1112 13.50 -54.16 0.20
N THR A 1113 14.35 -54.38 1.19
CA THR A 1113 15.75 -54.64 0.92
C THR A 1113 15.78 -55.21 -0.50
N TRP A 1114 16.00 -54.35 -1.48
CA TRP A 1114 16.76 -54.71 -2.65
C TRP A 1114 18.13 -54.98 -2.05
N ALA A 1115 18.22 -56.09 -1.30
CA ALA A 1115 19.43 -56.85 -1.12
C ALA A 1115 20.00 -56.81 -2.52
N GLN A 1116 21.15 -56.14 -2.65
CA GLN A 1116 21.88 -55.88 -3.88
C GLN A 1116 21.66 -57.06 -4.82
N ALA A 1117 20.56 -57.01 -5.56
CA ALA A 1117 20.25 -57.99 -6.55
C ALA A 1117 20.91 -57.33 -7.71
N SER A 1118 22.21 -57.60 -7.79
CA SER A 1118 23.01 -57.58 -9.00
C SER A 1118 22.28 -58.41 -10.06
N PHE A 1119 21.12 -57.94 -10.52
CA PHE A 1119 20.63 -58.20 -11.84
C PHE A 1119 21.23 -57.10 -12.73
N GLU A 1120 22.56 -57.16 -12.84
CA GLU A 1120 23.19 -56.90 -14.13
C GLU A 1120 22.72 -58.03 -15.06
N GLY A 1121 21.46 -57.99 -15.48
CA GLY A 1121 21.07 -58.66 -16.72
C GLY A 1121 21.81 -57.93 -17.81
N SER A 1122 23.03 -58.37 -18.13
CA SER A 1122 23.75 -57.84 -19.28
C SER A 1122 22.88 -58.12 -20.50
N ALA A 1123 22.40 -57.07 -21.17
CA ALA A 1123 22.01 -57.21 -22.56
C ALA A 1123 23.23 -57.78 -23.29
N ASP A 1124 23.22 -59.07 -23.59
CA ASP A 1124 24.30 -59.73 -24.31
C ASP A 1124 24.06 -59.61 -25.82
N GLY A 1125 25.15 -59.54 -26.58
CA GLY A 1125 25.11 -59.42 -28.03
C GLY A 1125 24.81 -60.76 -28.72
N SER A 1126 24.18 -61.73 -28.04
CA SER A 1126 23.98 -63.07 -28.59
C SER A 1126 23.17 -63.00 -29.88
N GLY A 1127 23.73 -63.54 -30.98
CA GLY A 1127 23.11 -63.50 -32.30
C GLY A 1127 23.34 -62.22 -33.10
N LEU A 1128 24.06 -61.22 -32.57
CA LEU A 1128 24.34 -59.97 -33.26
C LEU A 1128 25.82 -59.85 -33.67
N ASN A 1129 26.05 -59.35 -34.88
CA ASN A 1129 27.37 -59.01 -35.40
C ASN A 1129 27.79 -57.61 -34.93
N GLN A 1130 29.09 -57.40 -34.67
CA GLN A 1130 29.66 -56.10 -34.30
C GLN A 1130 29.04 -55.46 -33.04
N TRP A 1131 28.78 -56.26 -32.01
CA TRP A 1131 28.25 -55.80 -30.73
C TRP A 1131 29.16 -54.75 -30.06
N ASN A 1132 28.63 -53.55 -29.83
CA ASN A 1132 29.37 -52.42 -29.24
C ASN A 1132 29.05 -52.18 -27.75
N GLY A 1133 28.39 -53.14 -27.11
CA GLY A 1133 27.92 -53.01 -25.72
C GLY A 1133 26.48 -52.53 -25.58
N PHE A 1134 25.86 -51.96 -26.62
CA PHE A 1134 24.46 -51.52 -26.63
C PHE A 1134 23.66 -52.09 -27.82
N GLY A 1135 24.30 -52.21 -28.98
CA GLY A 1135 23.66 -52.72 -30.19
C GLY A 1135 24.64 -53.38 -31.17
N GLY A 1136 24.09 -54.09 -32.15
CA GLY A 1136 24.81 -54.78 -33.23
C GLY A 1136 23.87 -55.11 -34.38
N PHE A 1137 24.42 -55.59 -35.51
CA PHE A 1137 23.62 -55.95 -36.68
C PHE A 1137 23.11 -57.40 -36.59
N ASP A 1138 21.83 -57.63 -36.86
CA ASP A 1138 21.25 -58.97 -36.95
C ASP A 1138 21.56 -59.63 -38.30
N GLY A 1139 21.75 -60.96 -38.29
CA GLY A 1139 21.82 -61.83 -39.47
C GLY A 1139 22.55 -61.25 -40.69
N ASP A 1140 21.77 -60.85 -41.71
CA ASP A 1140 22.20 -60.37 -43.02
C ASP A 1140 22.70 -58.91 -43.06
N GLY A 1141 22.75 -58.24 -41.90
CA GLY A 1141 23.22 -56.87 -41.77
C GLY A 1141 22.18 -55.79 -42.09
N ARG A 1142 20.93 -56.15 -42.37
CA ARG A 1142 19.88 -55.18 -42.76
C ARG A 1142 19.18 -54.50 -41.60
N HIS A 1143 19.32 -55.04 -40.39
CA HIS A 1143 18.67 -54.52 -39.19
C HIS A 1143 19.72 -54.23 -38.12
N TYR A 1144 19.68 -53.03 -37.54
CA TYR A 1144 20.48 -52.69 -36.38
C TYR A 1144 19.64 -52.89 -35.13
N VAL A 1145 20.08 -53.77 -34.23
CA VAL A 1145 19.36 -54.16 -33.02
C VAL A 1145 20.03 -53.55 -31.80
N VAL A 1146 19.26 -52.83 -30.99
CA VAL A 1146 19.69 -52.25 -29.71
C VAL A 1146 19.01 -53.01 -28.58
N ARG A 1147 19.78 -53.45 -27.58
CA ARG A 1147 19.25 -54.13 -26.39
C ARG A 1147 19.57 -53.33 -25.13
N LEU A 1148 18.53 -52.96 -24.39
CA LEU A 1148 18.62 -52.20 -23.13
C LEU A 1148 17.99 -53.00 -22.00
N ALA A 1149 18.67 -53.05 -20.85
CA ALA A 1149 18.18 -53.69 -19.64
C ALA A 1149 18.38 -52.76 -18.43
N GLY A 1150 17.60 -52.97 -17.35
CA GLY A 1150 17.69 -52.15 -16.15
C GLY A 1150 17.47 -50.67 -16.45
N ARG A 1151 18.33 -49.80 -15.89
CA ARG A 1151 18.33 -48.35 -16.14
C ARG A 1151 19.32 -47.90 -17.22
N ARG A 1152 19.88 -48.83 -17.99
CA ARG A 1152 20.89 -48.52 -19.01
C ARG A 1152 20.26 -47.89 -20.24
N THR A 1153 20.81 -46.77 -20.70
CA THR A 1153 20.39 -46.07 -21.94
C THR A 1153 21.53 -45.99 -22.93
N THR A 1154 21.23 -45.68 -24.18
CA THR A 1154 22.26 -45.35 -25.17
C THR A 1154 23.06 -44.09 -24.73
N PRO A 1155 24.36 -43.96 -25.08
CA PRO A 1155 25.16 -42.78 -24.72
C PRO A 1155 24.60 -41.46 -25.27
N GLN A 1156 23.98 -41.51 -26.45
CA GLN A 1156 23.20 -40.46 -27.10
C GLN A 1156 21.99 -41.11 -27.78
N PRO A 1157 20.85 -40.39 -27.94
CA PRO A 1157 19.69 -40.93 -28.65
C PRO A 1157 20.11 -41.53 -30.00
N TRP A 1158 19.96 -42.86 -30.14
CA TRP A 1158 20.19 -43.56 -31.40
C TRP A 1158 18.88 -43.58 -32.17
N ILE A 1159 18.78 -42.91 -33.31
CA ILE A 1159 17.51 -42.70 -34.01
C ILE A 1159 17.48 -43.37 -35.38
N ASN A 1160 16.32 -43.87 -35.78
CA ASN A 1160 16.01 -44.23 -37.16
C ASN A 1160 15.13 -43.15 -37.78
N VAL A 1161 15.51 -42.64 -38.95
CA VAL A 1161 14.78 -41.59 -39.67
C VAL A 1161 14.21 -42.20 -40.94
N VAL A 1162 12.89 -42.20 -41.07
CA VAL A 1162 12.16 -42.77 -42.20
C VAL A 1162 11.32 -41.67 -42.83
N SER A 1163 11.62 -41.31 -44.09
CA SER A 1163 10.90 -40.23 -44.77
C SER A 1163 10.80 -40.43 -46.27
N ASN A 1164 9.77 -39.84 -46.86
CA ASN A 1164 9.59 -39.60 -48.29
C ASN A 1164 9.32 -38.11 -48.56
N ALA A 1165 9.00 -37.74 -49.80
CA ALA A 1165 8.77 -36.33 -50.19
C ALA A 1165 7.57 -35.65 -49.49
N SER A 1166 6.64 -36.43 -48.94
CA SER A 1166 5.39 -35.94 -48.37
C SER A 1166 5.21 -36.22 -46.88
N PHE A 1167 5.96 -37.16 -46.31
CA PHE A 1167 5.75 -37.62 -44.94
C PHE A 1167 7.02 -38.24 -44.37
N GLY A 1168 7.19 -38.16 -43.06
CA GLY A 1168 8.26 -38.88 -42.39
C GLY A 1168 8.08 -38.95 -40.89
N PHE A 1169 8.86 -39.82 -40.27
CA PHE A 1169 9.01 -39.92 -38.84
C PHE A 1169 10.46 -40.20 -38.48
N HIS A 1170 10.82 -39.92 -37.23
CA HIS A 1170 11.96 -40.57 -36.61
C HIS A 1170 11.54 -41.24 -35.31
N VAL A 1171 12.32 -42.21 -34.87
CA VAL A 1171 12.13 -42.81 -33.55
C VAL A 1171 13.46 -43.25 -32.96
N SER A 1172 13.67 -42.97 -31.67
CA SER A 1172 14.87 -43.42 -30.95
C SER A 1172 14.81 -44.90 -30.60
N ALA A 1173 15.95 -45.51 -30.29
CA ALA A 1173 16.04 -46.89 -29.82
C ALA A 1173 15.25 -47.12 -28.52
N GLU A 1174 15.10 -46.08 -27.68
CA GLU A 1174 14.24 -46.11 -26.50
C GLU A 1174 12.74 -45.88 -26.81
N GLY A 1175 12.39 -45.44 -28.03
CA GLY A 1175 11.00 -45.24 -28.44
C GLY A 1175 10.50 -43.80 -28.45
N ALA A 1176 11.39 -42.81 -28.49
CA ALA A 1176 10.99 -41.41 -28.64
C ALA A 1176 10.68 -41.08 -30.11
N ALA A 1177 9.39 -41.12 -30.46
CA ALA A 1177 8.90 -40.88 -31.82
C ALA A 1177 8.54 -39.41 -32.07
N PHE A 1178 8.67 -39.00 -33.33
CA PHE A 1178 8.29 -37.70 -33.87
C PHE A 1178 7.87 -37.86 -35.34
N THR A 1179 6.69 -37.36 -35.69
CA THR A 1179 6.06 -37.52 -37.01
C THR A 1179 5.74 -36.17 -37.66
N TRP A 1180 5.94 -36.05 -38.98
CA TRP A 1180 5.67 -34.82 -39.74
C TRP A 1180 5.14 -35.09 -41.15
N SER A 1181 4.52 -34.06 -41.73
CA SER A 1181 4.09 -34.04 -43.13
C SER A 1181 4.89 -32.99 -43.90
N ARG A 1182 5.45 -33.30 -45.07
CA ARG A 1182 6.23 -32.42 -45.97
C ARG A 1182 7.53 -31.84 -45.39
N ASN A 1183 7.51 -31.23 -44.21
CA ASN A 1183 8.66 -30.59 -43.58
C ASN A 1183 8.68 -30.88 -42.07
N SER A 1184 9.80 -31.40 -41.57
CA SER A 1184 9.99 -31.79 -40.17
C SER A 1184 10.12 -30.62 -39.19
N ARG A 1185 10.25 -29.39 -39.68
CA ARG A 1185 10.26 -28.18 -38.86
C ARG A 1185 8.86 -27.56 -38.78
N ASP A 1186 8.24 -27.32 -39.93
CA ASP A 1186 7.06 -26.45 -40.03
C ASP A 1186 5.72 -27.19 -39.96
N TYR A 1187 5.69 -28.49 -40.23
CA TYR A 1187 4.46 -29.29 -40.35
C TYR A 1187 4.54 -30.57 -39.50
N GLN A 1188 4.88 -30.36 -38.23
CA GLN A 1188 4.90 -31.40 -37.19
C GLN A 1188 3.48 -31.90 -36.92
N LEU A 1189 3.27 -33.22 -36.94
CA LEU A 1189 2.00 -33.83 -36.57
C LEU A 1189 2.00 -34.25 -35.10
N THR A 1190 3.15 -34.68 -34.61
CA THR A 1190 3.41 -34.94 -33.19
C THR A 1190 4.61 -34.10 -32.73
N PRO A 1191 4.67 -33.71 -31.46
CA PRO A 1191 5.68 -32.75 -31.00
C PRO A 1191 7.08 -33.38 -30.96
N TRP A 1192 8.08 -32.65 -31.43
CA TRP A 1192 9.49 -33.04 -31.25
C TRP A 1192 10.12 -32.34 -30.05
N ALA A 1193 10.55 -33.11 -29.03
CA ALA A 1193 11.13 -32.54 -27.82
C ALA A 1193 12.56 -31.98 -28.00
N ASN A 1194 13.33 -32.50 -28.97
CA ASN A 1194 14.74 -32.16 -29.20
C ASN A 1194 15.59 -32.11 -27.90
N ASP A 1195 15.31 -33.05 -26.97
CA ASP A 1195 15.96 -33.14 -25.65
C ASP A 1195 16.82 -34.41 -25.57
N PRO A 1196 18.15 -34.31 -25.71
CA PRO A 1196 19.04 -35.47 -25.66
C PRO A 1196 19.26 -36.01 -24.24
N VAL A 1197 18.87 -35.29 -23.19
CA VAL A 1197 19.03 -35.72 -21.79
C VAL A 1197 17.88 -36.64 -21.41
N THR A 1198 16.65 -36.14 -21.47
CA THR A 1198 15.46 -36.91 -21.07
C THR A 1198 14.95 -37.82 -22.17
N ASN A 1199 15.15 -37.43 -23.45
CA ASN A 1199 14.62 -38.13 -24.62
C ASN A 1199 13.09 -38.34 -24.54
N ARG A 1200 12.36 -37.27 -24.20
CA ARG A 1200 10.89 -37.28 -24.06
C ARG A 1200 10.22 -37.66 -25.40
N PRO A 1201 9.32 -38.66 -25.40
CA PRO A 1201 8.57 -39.03 -26.60
C PRO A 1201 7.41 -38.04 -26.88
N GLY A 1202 7.11 -37.80 -28.16
CA GLY A 1202 5.90 -37.07 -28.57
C GLY A 1202 4.64 -37.95 -28.65
N GLU A 1203 4.84 -39.27 -28.73
CA GLU A 1203 3.83 -40.31 -28.86
C GLU A 1203 4.11 -41.43 -27.85
N GLY A 1204 3.09 -42.02 -27.24
CA GLY A 1204 3.31 -43.09 -26.26
C GLY A 1204 2.14 -44.06 -26.17
N ILE A 1205 2.46 -45.33 -25.92
CA ILE A 1205 1.48 -46.39 -25.70
C ILE A 1205 1.62 -46.89 -24.26
N TYR A 1206 0.52 -46.80 -23.51
CA TYR A 1206 0.44 -47.31 -22.15
C TYR A 1206 -0.43 -48.56 -22.13
N ILE A 1207 0.07 -49.60 -21.48
CA ILE A 1207 -0.69 -50.81 -21.17
C ILE A 1207 -0.91 -50.83 -19.66
N TYR A 1208 -2.16 -50.85 -19.25
CA TYR A 1208 -2.55 -50.81 -17.84
C TYR A 1208 -3.00 -52.19 -17.37
N ASP A 1209 -2.34 -52.72 -16.34
CA ASP A 1209 -2.76 -53.94 -15.66
C ASP A 1209 -3.80 -53.60 -14.58
N HIS A 1210 -5.07 -53.92 -14.83
CA HIS A 1210 -6.17 -53.69 -13.91
C HIS A 1210 -6.04 -54.44 -12.57
N ASN A 1211 -5.36 -55.59 -12.53
CA ASN A 1211 -5.18 -56.36 -11.29
C ASN A 1211 -4.02 -55.82 -10.46
N GLY A 1212 -2.92 -55.47 -11.11
CA GLY A 1212 -1.71 -54.94 -10.47
C GLY A 1212 -1.73 -53.43 -10.24
N GLY A 1213 -2.66 -52.70 -10.85
CA GLY A 1213 -2.75 -51.24 -10.82
C GLY A 1213 -1.56 -50.52 -11.45
N ARG A 1214 -0.77 -51.22 -12.29
CA ARG A 1214 0.50 -50.72 -12.85
C ARG A 1214 0.40 -50.52 -14.35
N ALA A 1215 0.92 -49.39 -14.84
CA ALA A 1215 1.14 -49.15 -16.26
C ALA A 1215 2.54 -49.63 -16.68
N PHE A 1216 2.67 -50.10 -17.92
CA PHE A 1216 3.93 -50.39 -18.57
C PHE A 1216 3.84 -50.03 -20.06
N SER A 1217 4.97 -50.01 -20.74
CA SER A 1217 5.05 -49.66 -22.16
C SER A 1217 6.06 -50.56 -22.88
N PRO A 1218 5.82 -50.93 -24.15
CA PRO A 1218 6.86 -51.54 -24.98
C PRO A 1218 8.02 -50.59 -25.28
N LEU A 1219 7.79 -49.28 -25.14
CA LEU A 1219 8.76 -48.21 -25.36
C LEU A 1219 9.39 -47.78 -24.04
N ALA A 1220 10.70 -47.95 -23.92
CA ALA A 1220 11.47 -47.58 -22.73
C ALA A 1220 11.42 -46.07 -22.40
N ALA A 1221 11.21 -45.21 -23.40
CA ALA A 1221 11.11 -43.75 -23.26
C ALA A 1221 9.77 -43.29 -22.67
N VAL A 1222 8.75 -44.15 -22.65
CA VAL A 1222 7.40 -43.84 -22.13
C VAL A 1222 7.29 -44.28 -20.67
N VAL A 1223 7.48 -45.58 -20.40
CA VAL A 1223 7.56 -46.14 -19.04
C VAL A 1223 8.69 -47.15 -18.99
N ARG A 1224 9.75 -46.82 -18.25
CA ARG A 1224 10.90 -47.70 -18.04
C ARG A 1224 10.67 -48.60 -16.85
N ASP A 1225 10.59 -49.91 -17.09
CA ASP A 1225 10.61 -50.94 -16.04
C ASP A 1225 12.01 -51.57 -15.98
N PRO A 1226 12.76 -51.39 -14.87
CA PRO A 1226 14.09 -51.99 -14.71
C PRO A 1226 14.10 -53.52 -14.77
N ALA A 1227 12.95 -54.18 -14.53
CA ALA A 1227 12.82 -55.63 -14.62
C ALA A 1227 12.60 -56.14 -16.05
N MET A 1228 12.43 -55.24 -17.03
CA MET A 1228 12.22 -55.58 -18.44
C MET A 1228 13.51 -55.48 -19.25
N THR A 1229 13.60 -56.31 -20.30
CA THR A 1229 14.56 -56.13 -21.39
C THR A 1229 13.82 -55.51 -22.57
N TYR A 1230 14.41 -54.46 -23.13
CA TYR A 1230 13.92 -53.74 -24.30
C TYR A 1230 14.84 -54.03 -25.47
N GLU A 1231 14.28 -54.52 -26.56
CA GLU A 1231 14.99 -54.81 -27.81
C GLU A 1231 14.36 -54.00 -28.93
N THR A 1232 15.15 -53.18 -29.62
CA THR A 1232 14.69 -52.31 -30.69
C THR A 1232 15.40 -52.63 -31.99
N TRP A 1233 14.64 -52.85 -33.04
CA TRP A 1233 15.13 -53.19 -34.38
C TRP A 1233 14.90 -52.01 -35.29
N HIS A 1234 15.97 -51.41 -35.79
CA HIS A 1234 15.88 -50.38 -36.82
C HIS A 1234 16.22 -50.97 -38.18
N GLY A 1235 15.26 -50.91 -39.11
CA GLY A 1235 15.40 -51.37 -40.49
C GLY A 1235 15.05 -50.30 -41.51
N GLN A 1236 15.20 -50.62 -42.79
CA GLN A 1236 14.78 -49.73 -43.87
C GLN A 1236 13.25 -49.62 -43.89
N GLY A 1237 12.73 -48.46 -43.48
CA GLY A 1237 11.30 -48.15 -43.55
C GLY A 1237 10.47 -48.49 -42.31
N PHE A 1238 11.07 -49.08 -41.27
CA PHE A 1238 10.34 -49.46 -40.04
C PHE A 1238 11.24 -49.44 -38.80
N SER A 1239 10.64 -49.43 -37.61
CA SER A 1239 11.33 -49.75 -36.35
C SER A 1239 10.43 -50.62 -35.48
N THR A 1240 10.96 -51.72 -34.95
CA THR A 1240 10.17 -52.65 -34.12
C THR A 1240 10.70 -52.68 -32.69
N PHE A 1241 9.81 -52.53 -31.71
CA PHE A 1241 10.08 -52.55 -30.28
C PHE A 1241 9.53 -53.82 -29.65
N ARG A 1242 10.43 -54.66 -29.16
CA ARG A 1242 10.13 -55.89 -28.44
C ARG A 1242 10.49 -55.75 -26.99
N SER A 1243 9.56 -56.14 -26.13
CA SER A 1243 9.83 -56.13 -24.69
C SER A 1243 9.07 -57.25 -23.99
N LYS A 1244 9.63 -57.73 -22.88
CA LYS A 1244 9.08 -58.86 -22.15
C LYS A 1244 9.04 -58.59 -20.65
N ARG A 1245 7.90 -58.91 -20.02
CA ARG A 1245 7.67 -58.81 -18.58
C ARG A 1245 6.99 -60.09 -18.08
N GLY A 1246 7.76 -60.96 -17.43
CA GLY A 1246 7.26 -62.29 -17.05
C GLY A 1246 6.76 -63.07 -18.29
N PRO A 1247 5.50 -63.55 -18.29
CA PRO A 1247 4.91 -64.25 -19.44
C PRO A 1247 4.40 -63.30 -20.54
N LEU A 1248 4.25 -62.00 -20.27
CA LEU A 1248 3.73 -61.05 -21.25
C LEU A 1248 4.84 -60.58 -22.20
N SER A 1249 4.65 -60.82 -23.49
CA SER A 1249 5.51 -60.31 -24.56
C SER A 1249 4.75 -59.23 -25.33
N MET A 1250 5.44 -58.14 -25.66
CA MET A 1250 4.89 -57.03 -26.43
C MET A 1250 5.76 -56.80 -27.66
N ASP A 1251 5.12 -56.58 -28.79
CA ASP A 1251 5.75 -56.26 -30.07
C ASP A 1251 4.98 -55.09 -30.70
N LEU A 1252 5.69 -54.02 -31.06
CA LEU A 1252 5.15 -52.78 -31.61
C LEU A 1252 6.03 -52.35 -32.78
N THR A 1253 5.45 -52.12 -33.97
CA THR A 1253 6.17 -51.68 -35.18
C THR A 1253 5.57 -50.39 -35.73
#